data_AF-A0A2W2BE97-F1
#
_entry.id   AF-A0A2W2BE97-F1
#
_cell.length_a   1.000
_cell.length_b   1.000
_cell.length_c   1.000
_cell.angle_alpha   90.00
_cell.angle_beta   90.00
_cell.angle_gamma   90.00
#
_symmetry.space_group_name_H-M   'P 1'
#
loop_
_entity.id
_entity.type
_entity.pdbx_description
1 polymer ?
#
loop_
_entity_poly.entity_id
_entity_poly.type
_entity_poly.pdbx_seq_one_letter_code
_entity_poly.pdbx_strand_id
1 'polypeptide(L)'
;MCTAVLLFADKPVHAQKKKKNKEEKKEISIYDIDTLSHPIPNNRASFHINIDKEQKHADAMDGKVDGVIVYAADTTLTAMLSRTMLRDIDQIQVMIENMPVNNTDKMMENQTRIRYLRAVLSLVRSFNNDARVDAVYYKRTVANLKQLIIARNEDRLMAFVKDNTNEYTLANAELLDGYPDARNYLFTEMGKQNPKMMIKRLSQFANEPFADDIIASAARVVPNEVYNYAASTNYTLSSAVKRCKDPLVQTIVRINAESKAPLKAMPFLSDIYNKRKTIAEIDKITSDPDLFYKNLVRLKLQNDSLGGDTYTDELQYRGLKYVRDMNDLHESPDAVRFKCIDGFTPEELYFLMVYGQDEIYTSSFLGTYKRMMERMKPAKGDELLAKVHYDHFRTFIRMCAGYNTLSTFLQTMDESQKSALMKDFVADLEKGKENELEDAVDVADAFGSIADSTLSDFLLNQVRANYERCAQIKSKKGVIVYGLLATLFKGSQGGDNNVGNVSAELNLPPISLVPYKSLINDSGIVYEQIFFFGDDDGKTAYTGFMSNFKDGKWKVTNDKYWTTITSTPAAGKPVVIYANLPIPEPGDEEAQDKLAQYLSARDIHPTVIIHRGHSYHLPLTIDKMAPENKIVMLGSCGGYHNLATVLDHSPEAHIISSKQTGSMSVNEPIIKAINTQLLGGNDIDWVAMWTSLRLYFDTKPADKDKFSDYVPPYKNLGAIFIKAYRRISNSTER
;
A
#
# COMPACT_ATOMS: atom_id res chain seq x y z
N MET A 1 34.95 60.12 -13.50
CA MET A 1 34.63 59.59 -14.84
C MET A 1 33.56 58.52 -14.65
N CYS A 2 32.30 58.93 -14.71
CA CYS A 2 31.36 58.72 -15.84
C CYS A 2 30.64 57.36 -15.66
N THR A 3 29.31 57.27 -15.57
CA THR A 3 28.27 58.12 -16.16
C THR A 3 26.99 58.05 -15.32
N ALA A 4 26.42 59.23 -15.05
CA ALA A 4 25.05 59.42 -14.58
C ALA A 4 24.22 60.03 -15.72
N VAL A 5 22.98 59.59 -15.89
CA VAL A 5 21.84 60.32 -16.53
C VAL A 5 20.58 59.75 -15.84
N LEU A 6 19.95 60.37 -14.82
CA LEU A 6 19.04 61.55 -14.81
C LEU A 6 17.91 61.40 -15.84
N LEU A 7 16.62 61.61 -15.62
CA LEU A 7 15.79 62.27 -14.59
C LEU A 7 14.34 61.95 -14.96
N PHE A 8 13.42 61.97 -14.01
CA PHE A 8 12.26 62.89 -14.10
C PHE A 8 11.80 63.26 -12.68
N ALA A 9 11.77 64.58 -12.45
CA ALA A 9 11.20 65.31 -11.31
C ALA A 9 9.65 65.32 -11.42
N ASP A 10 8.81 65.69 -10.46
CA ASP A 10 8.76 66.86 -9.53
C ASP A 10 7.77 66.51 -8.37
N LYS A 11 8.13 66.65 -7.08
CA LYS A 11 7.93 67.79 -6.12
C LYS A 11 6.46 68.20 -5.80
N PRO A 12 6.15 68.81 -4.62
CA PRO A 12 6.63 68.55 -3.26
C PRO A 12 5.60 68.84 -2.09
N VAL A 13 6.02 68.58 -0.83
CA VAL A 13 5.60 69.15 0.49
C VAL A 13 4.11 69.11 0.92
N HIS A 14 3.80 68.47 2.07
CA HIS A 14 3.07 69.10 3.20
C HIS A 14 3.10 68.23 4.48
N ALA A 15 3.36 68.89 5.62
CA ALA A 15 3.40 68.32 6.95
C ALA A 15 2.02 67.80 7.40
N GLN A 16 1.95 66.62 8.03
CA GLN A 16 0.80 66.24 8.84
C GLN A 16 1.21 65.61 10.18
N LYS A 17 0.80 66.34 11.22
CA LYS A 17 0.68 66.03 12.64
C LYS A 17 0.64 64.54 13.00
N LYS A 18 1.45 64.16 14.00
CA LYS A 18 1.23 62.98 14.86
C LYS A 18 -0.24 62.92 15.30
N LYS A 19 -1.05 62.07 14.66
CA LYS A 19 -2.29 61.57 15.25
C LYS A 19 -1.89 60.57 16.34
N LYS A 20 -2.16 60.91 17.60
CA LYS A 20 -2.26 59.93 18.68
C LYS A 20 -3.30 58.90 18.24
N ASN A 21 -2.87 57.69 17.87
CA ASN A 21 -3.75 56.55 17.88
C ASN A 21 -4.19 56.35 19.32
N LYS A 22 -5.48 56.59 19.57
CA LYS A 22 -6.16 56.13 20.77
C LYS A 22 -6.16 54.60 20.63
N GLU A 23 -5.27 53.92 21.37
CA GLU A 23 -5.40 52.48 21.53
C GLU A 23 -6.79 52.24 22.12
N GLU A 24 -7.69 51.65 21.33
CA GLU A 24 -8.89 51.02 21.85
C GLU A 24 -8.40 49.96 22.84
N LYS A 25 -8.65 50.19 24.13
CA LYS A 25 -8.52 49.15 25.15
C LYS A 25 -9.40 48.00 24.68
N LYS A 26 -8.82 46.92 24.17
CA LYS A 26 -9.53 45.65 24.02
C LYS A 26 -10.07 45.29 25.40
N GLU A 27 -11.39 45.36 25.57
CA GLU A 27 -12.03 44.75 26.73
C GLU A 27 -11.64 43.27 26.73
N ILE A 28 -10.94 42.86 27.77
CA ILE A 28 -10.56 41.46 27.98
C ILE A 28 -11.88 40.72 28.22
N SER A 29 -12.21 39.79 27.33
CA SER A 29 -13.37 38.91 27.50
C SER A 29 -13.24 38.17 28.83
N ILE A 30 -14.35 38.03 29.56
CA ILE A 30 -14.37 37.30 30.84
C ILE A 30 -13.88 35.85 30.69
N TYR A 31 -13.98 35.28 29.48
CA TYR A 31 -13.53 33.93 29.16
C TYR A 31 -12.02 33.81 28.85
N ASP A 32 -11.30 34.93 28.81
CA ASP A 32 -9.86 34.98 28.53
C ASP A 32 -9.04 35.38 29.77
N ILE A 33 -9.67 35.42 30.95
CA ILE A 33 -9.00 35.62 32.24
C ILE A 33 -8.27 34.32 32.63
N ASP A 34 -6.98 34.43 32.91
CA ASP A 34 -6.08 33.31 33.24
C ASP A 34 -5.85 33.10 34.75
N THR A 35 -6.52 33.90 35.58
CA THR A 35 -6.45 33.84 37.05
C THR A 35 -7.82 33.62 37.68
N LEU A 36 -7.87 32.83 38.76
CA LEU A 36 -9.12 32.57 39.48
C LEU A 36 -9.64 33.84 40.17
N SER A 37 -10.90 34.17 39.92
CA SER A 37 -11.60 35.28 40.59
C SER A 37 -11.95 34.96 42.04
N HIS A 38 -12.16 33.68 42.36
CA HIS A 38 -12.52 33.18 43.68
C HIS A 38 -11.88 31.80 43.93
N PRO A 39 -11.64 31.39 45.19
CA PRO A 39 -11.15 30.04 45.50
C PRO A 39 -12.10 28.94 44.98
N ILE A 40 -11.53 27.84 44.49
CA ILE A 40 -12.30 26.68 44.02
C ILE A 40 -13.03 26.03 45.21
N PRO A 41 -14.36 25.86 45.16
CA PRO A 41 -15.11 25.17 46.21
C PRO A 41 -14.69 23.71 46.37
N ASN A 42 -14.70 23.21 47.62
CA ASN A 42 -14.25 21.86 47.99
C ASN A 42 -14.93 20.74 47.18
N ASN A 43 -16.21 20.91 46.81
CA ASN A 43 -16.97 19.92 46.05
C ASN A 43 -16.57 19.83 44.56
N ARG A 44 -15.77 20.79 44.05
CA ARG A 44 -15.23 20.77 42.69
C ARG A 44 -13.73 20.49 42.63
N ALA A 45 -13.01 20.69 43.74
CA ALA A 45 -11.57 20.48 43.84
C ALA A 45 -11.12 19.10 43.32
N SER A 46 -11.91 18.04 43.57
CA SER A 46 -11.60 16.69 43.08
C SER A 46 -11.56 16.57 41.55
N PHE A 47 -12.32 17.38 40.82
CA PHE A 47 -12.32 17.36 39.35
C PHE A 47 -11.03 17.97 38.79
N HIS A 48 -10.61 19.12 39.32
CA HIS A 48 -9.34 19.76 38.98
C HIS A 48 -8.16 18.81 39.26
N ILE A 49 -8.12 18.21 40.46
CA ILE A 49 -7.08 17.21 40.81
C ILE A 49 -7.03 16.04 39.82
N ASN A 50 -8.19 15.57 39.35
CA ASN A 50 -8.23 14.48 38.38
C ASN A 50 -7.78 14.92 36.99
N ILE A 51 -8.10 16.16 36.56
CA ILE A 51 -7.62 16.72 35.29
C ILE A 51 -6.10 16.87 35.35
N ASP A 52 -5.56 17.46 36.42
CA ASP A 52 -4.12 17.63 36.63
C ASP A 52 -3.39 16.27 36.63
N LYS A 53 -4.02 15.22 37.18
CA LYS A 53 -3.48 13.87 37.15
C LYS A 53 -3.39 13.32 35.72
N GLU A 54 -4.42 13.52 34.90
CA GLU A 54 -4.42 13.08 33.50
C GLU A 54 -3.48 13.93 32.64
N GLN A 55 -3.30 15.23 32.95
CA GLN A 55 -2.29 16.07 32.28
C GLN A 55 -0.87 15.65 32.62
N LYS A 56 -0.59 15.24 33.86
CA LYS A 56 0.70 14.64 34.22
C LYS A 56 0.95 13.32 33.49
N HIS A 57 -0.10 12.54 33.24
CA HIS A 57 0.01 11.34 32.42
C HIS A 57 0.27 11.68 30.95
N ALA A 58 -0.36 12.73 30.43
CA ALA A 58 -0.09 13.25 29.09
C ALA A 58 1.36 13.76 28.94
N ASP A 59 1.87 14.47 29.95
CA ASP A 59 3.28 14.90 30.04
C ASP A 59 4.22 13.69 29.99
N ALA A 60 3.92 12.66 30.80
CA ALA A 60 4.68 11.41 30.88
C ALA A 60 4.71 10.55 29.60
N MET A 61 4.00 10.93 28.53
CA MET A 61 3.84 10.11 27.33
C MET A 61 5.17 9.83 26.61
N ASP A 62 6.14 10.74 26.70
CA ASP A 62 7.50 10.57 26.14
C ASP A 62 8.50 9.96 27.14
N GLY A 63 8.01 9.51 28.30
CA GLY A 63 8.80 8.94 29.38
C GLY A 63 9.34 9.98 30.38
N LYS A 64 8.98 11.27 30.27
CA LYS A 64 9.39 12.32 31.20
C LYS A 64 8.21 13.20 31.62
N VAL A 65 8.32 13.81 32.80
CA VAL A 65 7.35 14.81 33.28
C VAL A 65 8.11 16.12 33.42
N ASP A 66 8.26 16.84 32.32
CA ASP A 66 9.07 18.07 32.24
C ASP A 66 8.31 19.27 31.63
N GLY A 67 7.00 19.13 31.42
CA GLY A 67 6.15 20.16 30.84
C GLY A 67 6.22 20.22 29.31
N VAL A 68 6.74 19.18 28.66
CA VAL A 68 6.88 19.05 27.22
C VAL A 68 6.39 17.68 26.78
N ILE A 69 5.43 17.64 25.86
CA ILE A 69 4.96 16.41 25.22
C ILE A 69 5.66 16.29 23.88
N VAL A 70 6.75 15.52 23.81
CA VAL A 70 7.52 15.35 22.57
C VAL A 70 6.73 14.57 21.52
N TYR A 71 6.58 15.16 20.33
CA TYR A 71 5.96 14.53 19.17
C TYR A 71 7.00 14.28 18.08
N ALA A 72 7.56 13.06 18.09
CA ALA A 72 8.64 12.66 17.20
C ALA A 72 9.77 13.71 17.17
N ALA A 73 10.33 14.03 16.01
CA ALA A 73 11.37 15.05 15.86
C ALA A 73 10.81 16.47 15.56
N ASP A 74 9.49 16.65 15.48
CA ASP A 74 8.88 17.91 15.06
C ASP A 74 8.71 18.87 16.25
N THR A 75 9.55 19.90 16.31
CA THR A 75 9.52 20.92 17.36
C THR A 75 8.25 21.77 17.34
N THR A 76 7.63 21.96 16.17
CA THR A 76 6.40 22.75 16.02
C THR A 76 5.20 21.98 16.58
N LEU A 77 5.08 20.69 16.24
CA LEU A 77 4.01 19.83 16.75
C LEU A 77 4.19 19.53 18.25
N THR A 78 5.43 19.36 18.70
CA THR A 78 5.78 19.25 20.14
C THR A 78 5.30 20.48 20.91
N ALA A 79 5.66 21.69 20.45
CA ALA A 79 5.21 22.94 21.09
C ALA A 79 3.69 23.09 21.04
N MET A 80 3.06 22.64 19.95
CA MET A 80 1.61 22.67 19.79
C MET A 80 0.90 21.78 20.81
N LEU A 81 1.32 20.52 20.95
CA LEU A 81 0.74 19.56 21.90
C LEU A 81 0.98 19.99 23.34
N SER A 82 2.21 20.35 23.67
CA SER A 82 2.58 20.80 25.03
C SER A 82 1.71 21.99 25.45
N ARG A 83 1.55 22.98 24.57
CA ARG A 83 0.67 24.12 24.85
C ARG A 83 -0.79 23.67 24.98
N THR A 84 -1.28 22.88 24.04
CA THR A 84 -2.69 22.48 23.98
C THR A 84 -3.09 21.70 25.23
N MET A 85 -2.32 20.68 25.60
CA MET A 85 -2.68 19.75 26.67
C MET A 85 -2.27 20.25 28.06
N LEU A 86 -1.17 20.99 28.18
CA LEU A 86 -0.64 21.40 29.50
C LEU A 86 -0.96 22.86 29.85
N ARG A 87 -1.40 23.70 28.91
CA ARG A 87 -1.70 25.12 29.18
C ARG A 87 -3.11 25.50 28.80
N ASP A 88 -3.55 25.18 27.59
CA ASP A 88 -4.88 25.58 27.14
C ASP A 88 -5.98 24.84 27.93
N ILE A 89 -5.72 23.59 28.37
CA ILE A 89 -6.59 22.87 29.32
C ILE A 89 -6.73 23.61 30.66
N ASP A 90 -5.62 24.04 31.27
CA ASP A 90 -5.65 24.81 32.54
C ASP A 90 -6.41 26.12 32.38
N GLN A 91 -6.22 26.80 31.25
CA GLN A 91 -6.99 28.00 30.93
C GLN A 91 -8.49 27.72 30.85
N ILE A 92 -8.90 26.56 30.31
CA ILE A 92 -10.31 26.16 30.30
C ILE A 92 -10.79 25.87 31.74
N GLN A 93 -9.98 25.25 32.60
CA GLN A 93 -10.33 25.02 34.01
C GLN A 93 -10.61 26.34 34.74
N VAL A 94 -9.74 27.34 34.57
CA VAL A 94 -9.91 28.69 35.14
C VAL A 94 -11.12 29.40 34.55
N MET A 95 -11.28 29.34 33.22
CA MET A 95 -12.44 29.89 32.53
C MET A 95 -13.75 29.34 33.13
N ILE A 96 -13.82 28.02 33.37
CA ILE A 96 -15.02 27.39 33.94
C ILE A 96 -15.36 27.93 35.32
N GLU A 97 -14.35 28.16 36.17
CA GLU A 97 -14.58 28.70 37.51
C GLU A 97 -14.93 30.18 37.52
N ASN A 98 -14.48 30.93 36.51
CA ASN A 98 -14.77 32.35 36.35
C ASN A 98 -16.03 32.65 35.53
N MET A 99 -16.67 31.64 34.95
CA MET A 99 -17.79 31.86 34.04
C MET A 99 -18.95 32.61 34.72
N PRO A 100 -19.53 33.62 34.04
CA PRO A 100 -20.68 34.36 34.55
C PRO A 100 -21.88 33.44 34.67
N VAL A 101 -22.58 33.53 35.78
CA VAL A 101 -23.69 32.64 36.13
C VAL A 101 -24.99 33.36 35.86
N ASN A 102 -25.74 32.89 34.87
CA ASN A 102 -27.03 33.48 34.49
C ASN A 102 -28.19 33.03 35.41
N ASN A 103 -27.93 32.22 36.43
CA ASN A 103 -28.95 31.58 37.26
C ASN A 103 -28.78 31.93 38.75
N THR A 104 -29.88 32.15 39.47
CA THR A 104 -29.90 32.49 40.90
C THR A 104 -29.74 31.28 41.83
N ASP A 105 -29.80 30.05 41.28
CA ASP A 105 -29.61 28.80 42.03
C ASP A 105 -28.15 28.32 42.03
N LYS A 106 -27.48 28.42 43.19
CA LYS A 106 -26.10 27.96 43.43
C LYS A 106 -25.91 26.45 43.21
N MET A 107 -26.94 25.63 43.41
CA MET A 107 -26.86 24.19 43.17
C MET A 107 -26.80 23.89 41.67
N MET A 108 -27.62 24.56 40.86
CA MET A 108 -27.59 24.43 39.41
C MET A 108 -26.28 24.94 38.81
N GLU A 109 -25.77 26.08 39.30
CA GLU A 109 -24.44 26.59 38.93
C GLU A 109 -23.36 25.53 39.15
N ASN A 110 -23.34 24.94 40.35
CA ASN A 110 -22.34 23.95 40.72
C ASN A 110 -22.40 22.71 39.82
N GLN A 111 -23.60 22.22 39.51
CA GLN A 111 -23.80 21.08 38.60
C GLN A 111 -23.32 21.39 37.17
N THR A 112 -23.57 22.60 36.68
CA THR A 112 -23.11 23.03 35.35
C THR A 112 -21.58 23.06 35.25
N ARG A 113 -20.90 23.66 36.24
CA ARG A 113 -19.42 23.67 36.25
C ARG A 113 -18.83 22.28 36.36
N ILE A 114 -19.40 21.41 37.20
CA ILE A 114 -18.99 20.01 37.30
C ILE A 114 -19.11 19.30 35.95
N ARG A 115 -20.19 19.55 35.19
CA ARG A 115 -20.38 18.97 33.86
C ARG A 115 -19.28 19.42 32.89
N TYR A 116 -18.91 20.70 32.90
CA TYR A 116 -17.84 21.21 32.04
C TYR A 116 -16.47 20.64 32.42
N LEU A 117 -16.15 20.56 33.71
CA LEU A 117 -14.90 19.95 34.18
C LEU A 117 -14.84 18.46 33.84
N ARG A 118 -15.98 17.74 33.91
CA ARG A 118 -16.04 16.35 33.43
C ARG A 118 -15.73 16.24 31.95
N ALA A 119 -16.22 17.17 31.13
CA ALA A 119 -15.93 17.15 29.69
C ALA A 119 -14.45 17.42 29.38
N VAL A 120 -13.83 18.35 30.12
CA VAL A 120 -12.37 18.56 30.06
C VAL A 120 -11.63 17.27 30.43
N LEU A 121 -12.03 16.61 31.52
CA LEU A 121 -11.42 15.35 31.95
C LEU A 121 -11.57 14.23 30.91
N SER A 122 -12.75 14.08 30.31
CA SER A 122 -13.02 13.11 29.22
C SER A 122 -12.11 13.36 28.01
N LEU A 123 -11.89 14.62 27.64
CA LEU A 123 -11.00 14.98 26.53
C LEU A 123 -9.55 14.58 26.82
N VAL A 124 -9.01 14.95 27.99
CA VAL A 124 -7.62 14.60 28.36
C VAL A 124 -7.43 13.08 28.45
N ARG A 125 -8.43 12.35 28.93
CA ARG A 125 -8.40 10.89 28.91
C ARG A 125 -8.44 10.31 27.50
N SER A 126 -9.21 10.91 26.61
CA SER A 126 -9.26 10.47 25.21
C SER A 126 -7.89 10.64 24.55
N PHE A 127 -7.22 11.76 24.81
CA PHE A 127 -5.83 11.99 24.42
C PHE A 127 -4.87 10.90 24.95
N ASN A 128 -4.91 10.61 26.26
CA ASN A 128 -4.04 9.61 26.88
C ASN A 128 -4.26 8.18 26.37
N ASN A 129 -5.45 7.86 25.85
CA ASN A 129 -5.78 6.54 25.33
C ASN A 129 -5.60 6.44 23.80
N ASP A 130 -5.18 7.52 23.14
CA ASP A 130 -5.01 7.56 21.70
C ASP A 130 -3.62 7.03 21.31
N ALA A 131 -3.60 5.84 20.69
CA ALA A 131 -2.37 5.23 20.23
C ALA A 131 -1.71 5.99 19.05
N ARG A 132 -2.44 6.90 18.38
CA ARG A 132 -1.97 7.67 17.23
C ARG A 132 -2.40 9.13 17.34
N VAL A 133 -1.84 9.80 18.33
CA VAL A 133 -2.07 11.24 18.59
C VAL A 133 -1.85 12.07 17.32
N ASP A 134 -2.85 12.88 16.96
CA ASP A 134 -2.71 13.95 15.95
C ASP A 134 -2.75 15.32 16.64
N ALA A 135 -1.64 16.04 16.60
CA ALA A 135 -1.47 17.34 17.24
C ALA A 135 -2.47 18.40 16.75
N VAL A 136 -2.79 18.42 15.46
CA VAL A 136 -3.71 19.39 14.86
C VAL A 136 -5.14 19.05 15.25
N TYR A 137 -5.49 17.77 15.26
CA TYR A 137 -6.79 17.28 15.71
C TYR A 137 -7.07 17.69 17.16
N TYR A 138 -6.15 17.41 18.10
CA TYR A 138 -6.37 17.75 19.51
C TYR A 138 -6.38 19.26 19.76
N LYS A 139 -5.53 20.03 19.09
CA LYS A 139 -5.60 21.50 19.15
C LYS A 139 -6.97 22.02 18.74
N ARG A 140 -7.52 21.52 17.63
CA ARG A 140 -8.84 21.94 17.15
C ARG A 140 -9.96 21.45 18.06
N THR A 141 -9.82 20.25 18.63
CA THR A 141 -10.79 19.68 19.57
C THR A 141 -10.86 20.44 20.88
N VAL A 142 -9.71 20.82 21.47
CA VAL A 142 -9.63 21.66 22.69
C VAL A 142 -10.18 23.06 22.43
N ALA A 143 -9.81 23.67 21.29
CA ALA A 143 -10.37 24.98 20.92
C ALA A 143 -11.89 24.92 20.72
N ASN A 144 -12.39 23.87 20.06
CA ASN A 144 -13.82 23.63 19.91
C ASN A 144 -14.52 23.41 21.26
N LEU A 145 -13.92 22.65 22.19
CA LEU A 145 -14.44 22.43 23.53
C LEU A 145 -14.64 23.77 24.26
N LYS A 146 -13.61 24.62 24.28
CA LYS A 146 -13.69 25.97 24.88
C LYS A 146 -14.88 26.75 24.31
N GLN A 147 -15.01 26.81 22.98
CA GLN A 147 -16.06 27.57 22.33
C GLN A 147 -17.46 26.96 22.53
N LEU A 148 -17.56 25.65 22.59
CA LEU A 148 -18.81 24.93 22.84
C LEU A 148 -19.33 25.18 24.27
N ILE A 149 -18.42 25.21 25.26
CA ILE A 149 -18.73 25.58 26.65
C ILE A 149 -19.28 27.02 26.71
N ILE A 150 -18.60 27.97 26.05
CA ILE A 150 -19.05 29.37 25.98
C ILE A 150 -20.43 29.47 25.31
N ALA A 151 -20.61 28.81 24.17
CA ALA A 151 -21.87 28.83 23.44
C ALA A 151 -23.03 28.24 24.26
N ARG A 152 -22.76 27.22 25.08
CA ARG A 152 -23.76 26.66 26.01
C ARG A 152 -24.08 27.63 27.15
N ASN A 153 -23.08 28.33 27.69
CA ASN A 153 -23.29 29.33 28.76
C ASN A 153 -24.10 30.56 28.29
N GLU A 154 -23.97 30.91 27.01
CA GLU A 154 -24.62 32.06 26.37
C GLU A 154 -25.91 31.69 25.61
N ASP A 155 -26.50 30.52 25.87
CA ASP A 155 -27.74 30.05 25.26
C ASP A 155 -27.75 30.04 23.72
N ARG A 156 -26.57 29.86 23.11
CA ARG A 156 -26.34 29.87 21.65
C ARG A 156 -25.78 28.54 21.14
N LEU A 157 -26.01 27.47 21.89
CA LEU A 157 -25.52 26.11 21.62
C LEU A 157 -25.93 25.60 20.24
N MET A 158 -27.21 25.74 19.86
CA MET A 158 -27.71 25.23 18.58
C MET A 158 -27.06 25.95 17.39
N ALA A 159 -26.88 27.28 17.48
CA ALA A 159 -26.21 28.05 16.44
C ALA A 159 -24.76 27.61 16.29
N PHE A 160 -24.05 27.42 17.41
CA PHE A 160 -22.67 26.93 17.39
C PHE A 160 -22.55 25.55 16.72
N VAL A 161 -23.44 24.60 17.08
CA VAL A 161 -23.42 23.26 16.48
C VAL A 161 -23.67 23.31 14.97
N LYS A 162 -24.60 24.16 14.51
CA LYS A 162 -24.84 24.36 13.07
C LYS A 162 -23.58 24.87 12.35
N ASP A 163 -22.95 25.91 12.89
CA ASP A 163 -21.75 26.52 12.30
C ASP A 163 -20.51 25.61 12.41
N ASN A 164 -20.53 24.64 13.32
CA ASN A 164 -19.40 23.75 13.62
C ASN A 164 -19.80 22.28 13.50
N THR A 165 -20.56 21.91 12.45
CA THR A 165 -20.87 20.51 12.16
C THR A 165 -19.61 19.80 11.65
N ASN A 166 -18.82 19.26 12.57
CA ASN A 166 -17.54 18.64 12.29
C ASN A 166 -17.14 17.60 13.35
N GLU A 167 -16.03 16.90 13.10
CA GLU A 167 -15.51 15.84 13.97
C GLU A 167 -15.09 16.31 15.37
N TYR A 168 -14.73 17.58 15.54
CA TYR A 168 -14.33 18.15 16.82
C TYR A 168 -15.55 18.34 17.73
N THR A 169 -16.63 18.90 17.20
CA THR A 169 -17.90 19.01 17.92
C THR A 169 -18.47 17.63 18.24
N LEU A 170 -18.28 16.64 17.35
CA LEU A 170 -18.65 15.25 17.60
C LEU A 170 -17.84 14.62 18.73
N ALA A 171 -16.53 14.89 18.82
CA ALA A 171 -15.69 14.43 19.92
C ALA A 171 -16.14 15.01 21.27
N ASN A 172 -16.62 16.26 21.26
CA ASN A 172 -17.13 16.97 22.45
C ASN A 172 -18.65 16.80 22.67
N ALA A 173 -19.28 15.79 22.05
CA ALA A 173 -20.74 15.65 22.03
C ALA A 173 -21.40 15.43 23.40
N GLU A 174 -20.64 15.03 24.44
CA GLU A 174 -21.13 14.94 25.82
C GLU A 174 -21.64 16.29 26.36
N LEU A 175 -21.12 17.41 25.83
CA LEU A 175 -21.61 18.74 26.16
C LEU A 175 -22.97 19.06 25.54
N LEU A 176 -23.51 18.18 24.69
CA LEU A 176 -24.88 18.28 24.17
C LEU A 176 -25.88 17.52 25.04
N ASP A 177 -25.44 16.85 26.11
CA ASP A 177 -26.34 16.19 27.06
C ASP A 177 -27.29 17.21 27.70
N GLY A 178 -28.59 16.91 27.59
CA GLY A 178 -29.70 17.80 27.96
C GLY A 178 -30.23 18.66 26.81
N TYR A 179 -29.62 18.60 25.61
CA TYR A 179 -30.03 19.34 24.41
C TYR A 179 -30.26 18.37 23.23
N PRO A 180 -31.34 17.57 23.27
CA PRO A 180 -31.57 16.51 22.30
C PRO A 180 -31.64 17.02 20.85
N ASP A 181 -32.17 18.23 20.61
CA ASP A 181 -32.27 18.80 19.27
C ASP A 181 -30.89 19.11 18.65
N ALA A 182 -29.97 19.67 19.45
CA ALA A 182 -28.61 19.97 19.00
C ALA A 182 -27.80 18.70 18.75
N ARG A 183 -27.94 17.71 19.66
CA ARG A 183 -27.31 16.40 19.49
C ARG A 183 -27.85 15.68 18.25
N ASN A 184 -29.16 15.66 18.07
CA ASN A 184 -29.82 15.05 16.92
C ASN A 184 -29.33 15.67 15.60
N TYR A 185 -29.31 17.01 15.53
CA TYR A 185 -28.82 17.73 14.35
C TYR A 185 -27.36 17.36 14.03
N LEU A 186 -26.46 17.41 15.02
CA LEU A 186 -25.05 17.09 14.81
C LEU A 186 -24.87 15.67 14.27
N PHE A 187 -25.46 14.67 14.92
CA PHE A 187 -25.28 13.27 14.54
C PHE A 187 -25.89 12.97 13.17
N THR A 188 -27.06 13.54 12.86
CA THR A 188 -27.72 13.40 11.56
C THR A 188 -26.88 13.99 10.43
N GLU A 189 -26.39 15.23 10.58
CA GLU A 189 -25.58 15.87 9.55
C GLU A 189 -24.20 15.21 9.40
N MET A 190 -23.56 14.81 10.51
CA MET A 190 -22.33 14.02 10.45
C MET A 190 -22.56 12.65 9.78
N GLY A 191 -23.73 12.04 9.97
CA GLY A 191 -24.13 10.80 9.29
C GLY A 191 -24.24 10.95 7.78
N LYS A 192 -24.73 12.10 7.31
CA LYS A 192 -24.80 12.42 5.88
C LYS A 192 -23.41 12.72 5.30
N GLN A 193 -22.59 13.48 6.03
CA GLN A 193 -21.26 13.91 5.58
C GLN A 193 -20.23 12.77 5.61
N ASN A 194 -20.26 11.93 6.65
CA ASN A 194 -19.29 10.86 6.85
C ASN A 194 -19.95 9.57 7.40
N PRO A 195 -20.79 8.90 6.59
CA PRO A 195 -21.54 7.72 7.01
C PRO A 195 -20.64 6.55 7.44
N LYS A 196 -19.49 6.37 6.77
CA LYS A 196 -18.51 5.32 7.10
C LYS A 196 -17.92 5.48 8.50
N MET A 197 -17.62 6.70 8.91
CA MET A 197 -17.14 6.96 10.27
C MET A 197 -18.27 6.80 11.29
N MET A 198 -19.45 7.32 10.99
CA MET A 198 -20.57 7.32 11.93
C MET A 198 -21.12 5.91 12.20
N ILE A 199 -21.21 5.04 11.20
CA ILE A 199 -21.72 3.67 11.42
C ILE A 199 -20.82 2.85 12.35
N LYS A 200 -19.51 3.13 12.40
CA LYS A 200 -18.58 2.51 13.37
C LYS A 200 -18.85 2.92 14.82
N ARG A 201 -19.60 4.00 15.03
CA ARG A 201 -20.01 4.52 16.33
C ARG A 201 -21.44 4.13 16.70
N LEU A 202 -22.08 3.20 15.97
CA LEU A 202 -23.49 2.84 16.18
C LEU A 202 -23.80 2.50 17.65
N SER A 203 -22.89 1.85 18.38
CA SER A 203 -23.07 1.56 19.81
C SER A 203 -23.37 2.77 20.69
N GLN A 204 -22.95 3.98 20.28
CA GLN A 204 -23.13 5.22 21.03
C GLN A 204 -24.55 5.81 20.87
N PHE A 205 -25.26 5.44 19.81
CA PHE A 205 -26.54 6.05 19.46
C PHE A 205 -27.56 5.04 18.93
N ALA A 206 -27.32 3.73 19.08
CA ALA A 206 -28.16 2.69 18.51
C ALA A 206 -29.63 2.78 18.92
N ASN A 207 -29.96 3.36 20.07
CA ASN A 207 -31.34 3.52 20.54
C ASN A 207 -31.96 4.89 20.21
N GLU A 208 -31.24 5.74 19.50
CA GLU A 208 -31.67 7.11 19.18
C GLU A 208 -32.49 7.15 17.89
N PRO A 209 -33.45 8.10 17.76
CA PRO A 209 -34.30 8.21 16.58
C PRO A 209 -33.52 8.43 15.27
N PHE A 210 -32.41 9.17 15.32
CA PHE A 210 -31.57 9.48 14.15
C PHE A 210 -30.65 8.33 13.73
N ALA A 211 -30.56 7.25 14.51
CA ALA A 211 -29.73 6.12 14.15
C ALA A 211 -30.12 5.53 12.80
N ASP A 212 -31.43 5.49 12.52
CA ASP A 212 -31.98 4.92 11.30
C ASP A 212 -31.54 5.71 10.05
N ASP A 213 -31.44 7.05 10.14
CA ASP A 213 -30.92 7.90 9.06
C ASP A 213 -29.44 7.63 8.78
N ILE A 214 -28.64 7.49 9.84
CA ILE A 214 -27.21 7.17 9.72
C ILE A 214 -27.00 5.78 9.11
N ILE A 215 -27.78 4.79 9.56
CA ILE A 215 -27.74 3.42 9.03
C ILE A 215 -28.13 3.42 7.54
N ALA A 216 -29.17 4.16 7.16
CA ALA A 216 -29.61 4.29 5.78
C ALA A 216 -28.55 4.95 4.89
N SER A 217 -27.92 6.04 5.35
CA SER A 217 -26.78 6.67 4.66
C SER A 217 -25.58 5.73 4.55
N ALA A 218 -25.28 4.97 5.61
CA ALA A 218 -24.19 4.00 5.63
C ALA A 218 -24.42 2.82 4.68
N ALA A 219 -25.65 2.33 4.54
CA ALA A 219 -25.96 1.22 3.64
C ALA A 219 -25.61 1.52 2.17
N ARG A 220 -25.64 2.80 1.77
CA ARG A 220 -25.29 3.24 0.41
C ARG A 220 -23.79 3.33 0.16
N VAL A 221 -22.98 3.46 1.21
CA VAL A 221 -21.54 3.72 1.11
C VAL A 221 -20.69 2.53 1.59
N VAL A 222 -21.14 1.87 2.66
CA VAL A 222 -20.47 0.74 3.31
C VAL A 222 -21.47 -0.36 3.71
N PRO A 223 -22.16 -0.98 2.74
CA PRO A 223 -23.20 -1.99 3.02
C PRO A 223 -22.70 -3.18 3.85
N ASN A 224 -21.43 -3.58 3.71
CA ASN A 224 -20.84 -4.67 4.50
C ASN A 224 -20.76 -4.35 6.00
N GLU A 225 -20.49 -3.10 6.37
CA GLU A 225 -20.47 -2.70 7.78
C GLU A 225 -21.88 -2.76 8.37
N VAL A 226 -22.90 -2.37 7.59
CA VAL A 226 -24.31 -2.50 8.00
C VAL A 226 -24.70 -3.98 8.14
N TYR A 227 -24.25 -4.85 7.22
CA TYR A 227 -24.42 -6.29 7.33
C TYR A 227 -23.79 -6.85 8.61
N ASN A 228 -22.56 -6.45 8.95
CA ASN A 228 -21.87 -6.90 10.16
C ASN A 228 -22.69 -6.59 11.42
N TYR A 229 -23.31 -5.40 11.48
CA TYR A 229 -24.21 -5.07 12.57
C TYR A 229 -25.53 -5.85 12.54
N ALA A 230 -26.12 -6.08 11.36
CA ALA A 230 -27.31 -6.91 11.21
C ALA A 230 -27.10 -8.36 11.70
N ALA A 231 -25.90 -8.89 11.45
CA ALA A 231 -25.45 -10.23 11.85
C ALA A 231 -24.89 -10.29 13.29
N SER A 232 -24.74 -9.15 13.97
CA SER A 232 -24.14 -9.08 15.30
C SER A 232 -24.98 -9.83 16.35
N THR A 233 -24.29 -10.51 17.29
CA THR A 233 -24.91 -11.09 18.48
C THR A 233 -25.31 -10.04 19.51
N ASN A 234 -24.83 -8.80 19.38
CA ASN A 234 -25.28 -7.69 20.21
C ASN A 234 -26.70 -7.28 19.78
N TYR A 235 -27.68 -7.54 20.65
CA TYR A 235 -29.10 -7.27 20.38
C TYR A 235 -29.38 -5.79 20.11
N THR A 236 -28.73 -4.87 20.83
CA THR A 236 -28.92 -3.43 20.63
C THR A 236 -28.51 -2.99 19.23
N LEU A 237 -27.37 -3.48 18.73
CA LEU A 237 -26.85 -3.14 17.41
C LEU A 237 -27.67 -3.80 16.29
N SER A 238 -27.91 -5.11 16.42
CA SER A 238 -28.65 -5.85 15.40
C SER A 238 -30.12 -5.40 15.32
N SER A 239 -30.78 -5.10 16.44
CA SER A 239 -32.14 -4.55 16.44
C SER A 239 -32.19 -3.14 15.85
N ALA A 240 -31.14 -2.32 16.00
CA ALA A 240 -31.08 -1.01 15.36
C ALA A 240 -31.07 -1.10 13.83
N VAL A 241 -30.31 -2.03 13.28
CA VAL A 241 -30.32 -2.26 11.82
C VAL A 241 -31.64 -2.88 11.37
N LYS A 242 -32.15 -3.89 12.10
CA LYS A 242 -33.39 -4.60 11.73
C LYS A 242 -34.64 -3.72 11.76
N ARG A 243 -34.70 -2.72 12.66
CA ARG A 243 -35.88 -1.82 12.75
C ARG A 243 -35.89 -0.74 11.65
N CYS A 244 -34.72 -0.35 11.14
CA CYS A 244 -34.57 0.74 10.16
C CYS A 244 -35.39 0.43 8.90
N LYS A 245 -36.32 1.31 8.52
CA LYS A 245 -37.29 1.06 7.43
C LYS A 245 -36.75 1.36 6.04
N ASP A 246 -35.51 1.81 5.92
CA ASP A 246 -34.90 2.07 4.61
C ASP A 246 -34.89 0.78 3.75
N PRO A 247 -35.38 0.82 2.50
CA PRO A 247 -35.50 -0.36 1.65
C PRO A 247 -34.18 -1.08 1.37
N LEU A 248 -33.05 -0.36 1.31
CA LEU A 248 -31.74 -0.96 1.09
C LEU A 248 -31.26 -1.68 2.35
N VAL A 249 -31.44 -1.06 3.52
CA VAL A 249 -31.15 -1.69 4.82
C VAL A 249 -31.98 -2.96 5.01
N GLN A 250 -33.27 -2.91 4.69
CA GLN A 250 -34.14 -4.09 4.76
C GLN A 250 -33.72 -5.19 3.76
N THR A 251 -33.13 -4.82 2.63
CA THR A 251 -32.55 -5.80 1.70
C THR A 251 -31.33 -6.48 2.31
N ILE A 252 -30.44 -5.74 2.98
CA ILE A 252 -29.28 -6.31 3.71
C ILE A 252 -29.74 -7.25 4.83
N VAL A 253 -30.76 -6.84 5.60
CA VAL A 253 -31.36 -7.67 6.66
C VAL A 253 -31.94 -8.96 6.10
N ARG A 254 -32.63 -8.89 4.95
CA ARG A 254 -33.15 -10.09 4.27
C ARG A 254 -32.04 -11.01 3.78
N ILE A 255 -30.95 -10.47 3.20
CA ILE A 255 -29.79 -11.29 2.81
C ILE A 255 -29.25 -12.07 4.01
N ASN A 256 -29.07 -11.39 5.15
CA ASN A 256 -28.61 -12.02 6.38
C ASN A 256 -29.57 -13.10 6.91
N ALA A 257 -30.88 -12.94 6.73
CA ALA A 257 -31.89 -13.86 7.26
C ALA A 257 -32.24 -15.02 6.33
N GLU A 258 -32.23 -14.80 5.01
CA GLU A 258 -32.79 -15.72 4.01
C GLU A 258 -31.72 -16.47 3.20
N SER A 259 -30.52 -15.89 3.02
CA SER A 259 -29.46 -16.51 2.19
C SER A 259 -28.77 -17.66 2.91
N LYS A 260 -28.44 -18.71 2.16
CA LYS A 260 -27.59 -19.81 2.65
C LYS A 260 -26.13 -19.42 2.80
N ALA A 261 -25.67 -18.40 2.08
CA ALA A 261 -24.31 -17.89 2.14
C ALA A 261 -24.30 -16.35 2.08
N PRO A 262 -24.75 -15.65 3.14
CA PRO A 262 -25.01 -14.21 3.09
C PRO A 262 -23.81 -13.37 2.62
N LEU A 263 -22.60 -13.71 3.08
CA LEU A 263 -21.37 -13.02 2.65
C LEU A 263 -21.12 -13.14 1.13
N LYS A 264 -21.40 -14.30 0.53
CA LYS A 264 -21.30 -14.48 -0.94
C LYS A 264 -22.44 -13.80 -1.70
N ALA A 265 -23.56 -13.53 -1.04
CA ALA A 265 -24.71 -12.85 -1.63
C ALA A 265 -24.58 -11.31 -1.59
N MET A 266 -23.80 -10.75 -0.65
CA MET A 266 -23.60 -9.30 -0.52
C MET A 266 -23.07 -8.60 -1.79
N PRO A 267 -22.15 -9.18 -2.59
CA PRO A 267 -21.78 -8.64 -3.89
C PRO A 267 -22.98 -8.37 -4.82
N PHE A 268 -24.06 -9.15 -4.68
CA PHE A 268 -25.29 -9.03 -5.47
C PHE A 268 -26.33 -8.11 -4.84
N LEU A 269 -25.97 -7.27 -3.86
CA LEU A 269 -26.90 -6.40 -3.16
C LEU A 269 -27.71 -5.53 -4.15
N SER A 270 -27.08 -4.93 -5.16
CA SER A 270 -27.78 -4.15 -6.19
C SER A 270 -28.81 -4.99 -6.97
N ASP A 271 -28.48 -6.25 -7.31
CA ASP A 271 -29.42 -7.12 -8.03
C ASP A 271 -30.65 -7.46 -7.19
N ILE A 272 -30.44 -7.75 -5.90
CA ILE A 272 -31.53 -8.10 -4.98
C ILE A 272 -32.38 -6.87 -4.68
N TYR A 273 -31.73 -5.73 -4.44
CA TYR A 273 -32.40 -4.46 -4.16
C TYR A 273 -33.26 -3.98 -5.34
N ASN A 274 -32.71 -4.05 -6.55
CA ASN A 274 -33.39 -3.65 -7.78
C ASN A 274 -34.30 -4.76 -8.35
N LYS A 275 -34.51 -5.87 -7.61
CA LYS A 275 -35.37 -6.99 -8.00
C LYS A 275 -34.98 -7.66 -9.33
N ARG A 276 -33.70 -7.58 -9.72
CA ARG A 276 -33.16 -8.26 -10.91
C ARG A 276 -32.94 -9.75 -10.65
N LYS A 277 -32.62 -10.12 -9.41
CA LYS A 277 -32.49 -11.50 -8.94
C LYS A 277 -33.04 -11.65 -7.53
N THR A 278 -33.61 -12.81 -7.24
CA THR A 278 -34.03 -13.20 -5.89
C THR A 278 -32.85 -13.78 -5.10
N ILE A 279 -32.94 -13.78 -3.77
CA ILE A 279 -31.91 -14.38 -2.90
C ILE A 279 -31.71 -15.87 -3.24
N ALA A 280 -32.79 -16.60 -3.53
CA ALA A 280 -32.71 -18.01 -3.90
C ALA A 280 -31.98 -18.23 -5.24
N GLU A 281 -32.09 -17.31 -6.20
CA GLU A 281 -31.31 -17.36 -7.44
C GLU A 281 -29.84 -17.04 -7.20
N ILE A 282 -29.54 -16.07 -6.31
CA ILE A 282 -28.16 -15.77 -5.90
C ILE A 282 -27.53 -16.94 -5.15
N ASP A 283 -28.26 -17.62 -4.28
CA ASP A 283 -27.77 -18.81 -3.58
C ASP A 283 -27.44 -19.94 -4.57
N LYS A 284 -28.21 -20.09 -5.66
CA LYS A 284 -27.86 -21.03 -6.74
C LYS A 284 -26.59 -20.60 -7.46
N ILE A 285 -26.46 -19.33 -7.82
CA ILE A 285 -25.25 -18.78 -8.48
C ILE A 285 -24.02 -18.99 -7.60
N THR A 286 -24.08 -18.64 -6.31
CA THR A 286 -22.94 -18.71 -5.39
C THR A 286 -22.57 -20.13 -4.95
N SER A 287 -23.45 -21.10 -5.20
CA SER A 287 -23.18 -22.53 -4.97
C SER A 287 -22.39 -23.19 -6.12
N ASP A 288 -22.36 -22.57 -7.29
CA ASP A 288 -21.61 -23.05 -8.46
C ASP A 288 -20.41 -22.11 -8.72
N PRO A 289 -19.15 -22.61 -8.62
CA PRO A 289 -17.97 -21.77 -8.76
C PRO A 289 -17.89 -21.00 -10.09
N ASP A 290 -18.31 -21.62 -11.19
CA ASP A 290 -18.24 -21.04 -12.54
C ASP A 290 -19.31 -19.96 -12.72
N LEU A 291 -20.55 -20.26 -12.35
CA LEU A 291 -21.62 -19.26 -12.38
C LEU A 291 -21.29 -18.09 -11.46
N PHE A 292 -20.67 -18.36 -10.30
CA PHE A 292 -20.31 -17.31 -9.36
C PHE A 292 -19.24 -16.38 -9.95
N TYR A 293 -18.12 -16.92 -10.45
CA TYR A 293 -17.06 -16.12 -11.07
C TYR A 293 -17.58 -15.26 -12.22
N LYS A 294 -18.32 -15.87 -13.16
CA LYS A 294 -18.90 -15.14 -14.31
C LYS A 294 -19.86 -14.04 -13.89
N ASN A 295 -20.63 -14.26 -12.82
CA ASN A 295 -21.52 -13.24 -12.30
C ASN A 295 -20.79 -12.12 -11.53
N LEU A 296 -19.66 -12.41 -10.89
CA LEU A 296 -18.79 -11.38 -10.32
C LEU A 296 -18.20 -10.49 -11.42
N VAL A 297 -17.71 -11.10 -12.52
CA VAL A 297 -17.26 -10.36 -13.71
C VAL A 297 -18.40 -9.50 -14.27
N ARG A 298 -19.62 -10.05 -14.43
CA ARG A 298 -20.78 -9.27 -14.86
C ARG A 298 -21.03 -8.05 -13.97
N LEU A 299 -20.97 -8.20 -12.64
CA LEU A 299 -21.15 -7.08 -11.71
C LEU A 299 -20.08 -6.01 -11.92
N LYS A 300 -18.81 -6.41 -12.12
CA LYS A 300 -17.71 -5.50 -12.43
C LYS A 300 -17.94 -4.72 -13.72
N LEU A 301 -18.43 -5.40 -14.77
CA LEU A 301 -18.78 -4.78 -16.04
C LEU A 301 -19.98 -3.84 -15.95
N GLN A 302 -20.96 -4.14 -15.09
CA GLN A 302 -22.11 -3.26 -14.86
C GLN A 302 -21.72 -1.98 -14.10
N ASN A 303 -20.70 -2.06 -13.24
CA ASN A 303 -20.17 -0.93 -12.47
C ASN A 303 -21.25 -0.20 -11.66
N ASP A 304 -22.18 -0.98 -11.08
CA ASP A 304 -23.22 -0.46 -10.19
C ASP A 304 -22.59 0.06 -8.88
N SER A 305 -23.02 1.24 -8.42
CA SER A 305 -22.49 1.88 -7.20
C SER A 305 -22.88 1.17 -5.90
N LEU A 306 -23.92 0.34 -5.92
CA LEU A 306 -24.46 -0.37 -4.76
C LEU A 306 -23.83 -1.77 -4.63
N GLY A 307 -23.00 -1.97 -3.60
CA GLY A 307 -22.25 -3.21 -3.38
C GLY A 307 -20.75 -2.97 -3.18
N GLY A 308 -20.24 -1.82 -3.65
CA GLY A 308 -18.83 -1.41 -3.49
C GLY A 308 -17.83 -2.39 -4.12
N ASP A 309 -16.54 -2.22 -3.80
CA ASP A 309 -15.43 -3.09 -4.26
C ASP A 309 -15.45 -4.50 -3.64
N THR A 310 -16.56 -4.90 -3.00
CA THR A 310 -16.65 -6.16 -2.24
C THR A 310 -16.63 -7.40 -3.12
N TYR A 311 -16.95 -7.25 -4.41
CA TYR A 311 -16.75 -8.29 -5.40
C TYR A 311 -15.29 -8.42 -5.84
N THR A 312 -14.42 -7.45 -5.58
CA THR A 312 -13.03 -7.46 -6.08
C THR A 312 -12.22 -8.56 -5.40
N ASP A 313 -12.28 -8.65 -4.06
CA ASP A 313 -11.59 -9.70 -3.30
C ASP A 313 -12.12 -11.10 -3.65
N GLU A 314 -13.45 -11.26 -3.79
CA GLU A 314 -14.04 -12.52 -4.22
C GLU A 314 -13.66 -12.84 -5.68
N LEU A 315 -13.66 -11.85 -6.58
CA LEU A 315 -13.27 -12.05 -7.98
C LEU A 315 -11.82 -12.54 -8.07
N GLN A 316 -10.91 -11.93 -7.31
CA GLN A 316 -9.52 -12.37 -7.21
C GLN A 316 -9.45 -13.80 -6.68
N TYR A 317 -10.04 -14.06 -5.51
CA TYR A 317 -10.01 -15.38 -4.88
C TYR A 317 -10.57 -16.49 -5.80
N ARG A 318 -11.68 -16.23 -6.49
CA ARG A 318 -12.31 -17.20 -7.39
C ARG A 318 -11.53 -17.33 -8.70
N GLY A 319 -10.98 -16.24 -9.22
CA GLY A 319 -10.11 -16.24 -10.41
C GLY A 319 -8.87 -17.11 -10.20
N LEU A 320 -8.25 -17.01 -9.02
CA LEU A 320 -7.08 -17.81 -8.65
C LEU A 320 -7.33 -19.32 -8.75
N LYS A 321 -8.56 -19.80 -8.53
CA LYS A 321 -8.89 -21.22 -8.76
C LYS A 321 -8.58 -21.64 -10.20
N TYR A 322 -9.02 -20.88 -11.21
CA TYR A 322 -8.77 -21.26 -12.60
C TYR A 322 -7.31 -21.10 -12.97
N VAL A 323 -6.64 -20.08 -12.43
CA VAL A 323 -5.19 -19.92 -12.57
C VAL A 323 -4.48 -21.17 -12.05
N ARG A 324 -4.81 -21.62 -10.83
CA ARG A 324 -4.29 -22.84 -10.21
C ARG A 324 -4.63 -24.08 -11.01
N ASP A 325 -5.87 -24.27 -11.47
CA ASP A 325 -6.23 -25.41 -12.32
C ASP A 325 -5.38 -25.47 -13.62
N MET A 326 -5.17 -24.32 -14.28
CA MET A 326 -4.33 -24.24 -15.49
C MET A 326 -2.85 -24.45 -15.18
N ASN A 327 -2.42 -23.98 -14.02
CA ASN A 327 -1.05 -24.10 -13.51
C ASN A 327 -0.73 -25.55 -13.12
N ASP A 328 -1.64 -26.25 -12.44
CA ASP A 328 -1.50 -27.66 -12.08
C ASP A 328 -1.39 -28.54 -13.33
N LEU A 329 -2.03 -28.12 -14.42
CA LEU A 329 -1.99 -28.78 -15.72
C LEU A 329 -0.88 -28.24 -16.65
N HIS A 330 0.19 -27.62 -16.11
CA HIS A 330 1.18 -26.92 -16.93
C HIS A 330 1.96 -27.81 -17.92
N GLU A 331 2.09 -29.11 -17.63
CA GLU A 331 2.70 -30.10 -18.53
C GLU A 331 1.69 -30.75 -19.51
N SER A 332 0.39 -30.50 -19.32
CA SER A 332 -0.66 -31.09 -20.14
C SER A 332 -0.86 -30.34 -21.47
N PRO A 333 -1.35 -31.01 -22.52
CA PRO A 333 -1.73 -30.36 -23.77
C PRO A 333 -2.80 -29.27 -23.58
N ASP A 334 -2.77 -28.25 -24.43
CA ASP A 334 -3.67 -27.09 -24.40
C ASP A 334 -5.17 -27.43 -24.25
N ALA A 335 -5.64 -28.47 -24.94
CA ALA A 335 -7.04 -28.89 -24.92
C ALA A 335 -7.50 -29.43 -23.55
N VAL A 336 -6.56 -29.98 -22.77
CA VAL A 336 -6.81 -30.43 -21.40
C VAL A 336 -6.61 -29.28 -20.44
N ARG A 337 -5.46 -28.60 -20.55
CA ARG A 337 -5.04 -27.52 -19.63
C ARG A 337 -6.03 -26.37 -19.54
N PHE A 338 -6.51 -25.88 -20.68
CA PHE A 338 -7.37 -24.69 -20.73
C PHE A 338 -8.86 -25.01 -20.81
N LYS A 339 -9.24 -26.28 -20.58
CA LYS A 339 -10.65 -26.70 -20.60
C LYS A 339 -11.50 -25.93 -19.58
N CYS A 340 -10.93 -25.59 -18.42
CA CYS A 340 -11.62 -24.86 -17.35
C CYS A 340 -12.01 -23.43 -17.74
N ILE A 341 -11.38 -22.84 -18.75
CA ILE A 341 -11.66 -21.48 -19.25
C ILE A 341 -12.23 -21.48 -20.67
N ASP A 342 -12.59 -22.64 -21.21
CA ASP A 342 -12.98 -22.74 -22.61
C ASP A 342 -14.29 -21.99 -22.92
N GLY A 343 -15.18 -21.86 -21.93
CA GLY A 343 -16.43 -21.11 -22.06
C GLY A 343 -16.36 -19.65 -21.62
N PHE A 344 -15.16 -19.06 -21.46
CA PHE A 344 -15.00 -17.70 -20.92
C PHE A 344 -15.01 -16.62 -22.01
N THR A 345 -15.59 -15.47 -21.72
CA THR A 345 -15.56 -14.28 -22.61
C THR A 345 -14.21 -13.56 -22.54
N PRO A 346 -13.90 -12.65 -23.48
CA PRO A 346 -12.68 -11.85 -23.41
C PRO A 346 -12.54 -11.06 -22.10
N GLU A 347 -13.64 -10.51 -21.58
CA GLU A 347 -13.66 -9.76 -20.32
C GLU A 347 -13.37 -10.67 -19.12
N GLU A 348 -13.94 -11.89 -19.10
CA GLU A 348 -13.67 -12.89 -18.07
C GLU A 348 -12.21 -13.37 -18.07
N LEU A 349 -11.62 -13.51 -19.26
CA LEU A 349 -10.21 -13.85 -19.44
C LEU A 349 -9.28 -12.69 -19.07
N TYR A 350 -9.66 -11.45 -19.39
CA TYR A 350 -8.94 -10.25 -18.98
C TYR A 350 -8.82 -10.18 -17.45
N PHE A 351 -9.96 -10.28 -16.75
CA PHE A 351 -9.97 -10.25 -15.29
C PHE A 351 -9.22 -11.42 -14.67
N LEU A 352 -9.29 -12.60 -15.28
CA LEU A 352 -8.53 -13.76 -14.83
C LEU A 352 -7.01 -13.50 -14.86
N MET A 353 -6.51 -12.81 -15.89
CA MET A 353 -5.09 -12.50 -16.01
C MET A 353 -4.64 -11.45 -15.01
N VAL A 354 -5.35 -10.32 -14.90
CA VAL A 354 -4.91 -9.20 -14.05
C VAL A 354 -5.07 -9.49 -12.56
N TYR A 355 -6.17 -10.14 -12.15
CA TYR A 355 -6.35 -10.55 -10.75
C TYR A 355 -5.57 -11.83 -10.40
N GLY A 356 -5.14 -12.59 -11.42
CA GLY A 356 -4.28 -13.76 -11.27
C GLY A 356 -2.78 -13.46 -11.31
N GLN A 357 -2.38 -12.19 -11.45
CA GLN A 357 -1.00 -11.78 -11.77
C GLN A 357 0.07 -12.38 -10.84
N ASP A 358 -0.27 -12.59 -9.56
CA ASP A 358 0.66 -13.06 -8.54
C ASP A 358 1.00 -14.55 -8.68
N GLU A 359 0.06 -15.35 -9.23
CA GLU A 359 0.18 -16.81 -9.31
C GLU A 359 0.23 -17.33 -10.75
N ILE A 360 -0.15 -16.53 -11.75
CA ILE A 360 -0.30 -17.00 -13.13
C ILE A 360 1.06 -17.32 -13.77
N TYR A 361 1.23 -18.56 -14.21
CA TYR A 361 2.46 -18.96 -14.90
C TYR A 361 2.53 -18.30 -16.27
N THR A 362 3.74 -18.05 -16.78
CA THR A 362 3.93 -17.50 -18.14
C THR A 362 3.14 -18.29 -19.19
N SER A 363 3.18 -19.63 -19.15
CA SER A 363 2.44 -20.47 -20.09
C SER A 363 0.92 -20.39 -19.89
N SER A 364 0.44 -20.21 -18.66
CA SER A 364 -0.99 -19.98 -18.37
C SER A 364 -1.45 -18.61 -18.87
N PHE A 365 -0.63 -17.56 -18.68
CA PHE A 365 -0.89 -16.23 -19.22
C PHE A 365 -0.95 -16.26 -20.74
N LEU A 366 0.07 -16.81 -21.42
CA LEU A 366 0.12 -16.83 -22.88
C LEU A 366 -1.07 -17.60 -23.48
N GLY A 367 -1.44 -18.74 -22.88
CA GLY A 367 -2.59 -19.51 -23.33
C GLY A 367 -3.95 -18.83 -23.07
N THR A 368 -4.08 -18.12 -21.95
CA THR A 368 -5.25 -17.29 -21.62
C THR A 368 -5.35 -16.08 -22.54
N TYR A 369 -4.26 -15.34 -22.72
CA TYR A 369 -4.12 -14.18 -23.61
C TYR A 369 -4.46 -14.55 -25.05
N LYS A 370 -3.93 -15.67 -25.57
CA LYS A 370 -4.26 -16.16 -26.91
C LYS A 370 -5.77 -16.34 -27.10
N ARG A 371 -6.43 -17.01 -26.15
CA ARG A 371 -7.89 -17.23 -26.18
C ARG A 371 -8.68 -15.93 -26.09
N MET A 372 -8.21 -14.98 -25.27
CA MET A 372 -8.82 -13.64 -25.18
C MET A 372 -8.73 -12.92 -26.53
N MET A 373 -7.55 -12.88 -27.16
CA MET A 373 -7.33 -12.24 -28.46
C MET A 373 -8.11 -12.92 -29.59
N GLU A 374 -8.30 -14.24 -29.54
CA GLU A 374 -9.12 -14.98 -30.50
C GLU A 374 -10.62 -14.64 -30.33
N ARG A 375 -11.10 -14.59 -29.09
CA ARG A 375 -12.53 -14.39 -28.77
C ARG A 375 -12.99 -12.95 -28.81
N MET A 376 -12.08 -11.98 -28.68
CA MET A 376 -12.45 -10.57 -28.76
C MET A 376 -12.79 -10.14 -30.18
N LYS A 377 -12.33 -10.86 -31.21
CA LYS A 377 -12.59 -10.51 -32.61
C LYS A 377 -14.10 -10.44 -32.90
N PRO A 378 -14.59 -9.39 -33.60
CA PRO A 378 -13.82 -8.34 -34.29
C PRO A 378 -13.46 -7.11 -33.44
N ALA A 379 -13.79 -7.09 -32.15
CA ALA A 379 -13.53 -5.95 -31.27
C ALA A 379 -12.03 -5.66 -31.13
N LYS A 380 -11.71 -4.37 -30.99
CA LYS A 380 -10.34 -3.88 -30.79
C LYS A 380 -9.96 -3.85 -29.31
N GLY A 381 -8.66 -3.78 -29.02
CA GLY A 381 -8.21 -3.77 -27.63
C GLY A 381 -8.66 -2.54 -26.82
N ASP A 382 -8.84 -1.37 -27.45
CA ASP A 382 -9.40 -0.17 -26.81
C ASP A 382 -10.87 -0.38 -26.42
N GLU A 383 -11.64 -1.07 -27.25
CA GLU A 383 -13.03 -1.43 -26.94
C GLU A 383 -13.11 -2.44 -25.78
N LEU A 384 -12.18 -3.40 -25.72
CA LEU A 384 -12.07 -4.32 -24.58
C LEU A 384 -11.77 -3.55 -23.30
N LEU A 385 -10.75 -2.68 -23.31
CA LEU A 385 -10.37 -1.87 -22.14
C LEU A 385 -11.50 -0.96 -21.68
N ALA A 386 -12.24 -0.36 -22.62
CA ALA A 386 -13.42 0.44 -22.30
C ALA A 386 -14.52 -0.39 -21.62
N LYS A 387 -14.79 -1.62 -22.07
CA LYS A 387 -15.79 -2.50 -21.45
C LYS A 387 -15.43 -2.92 -20.03
N VAL A 388 -14.16 -3.19 -19.77
CA VAL A 388 -13.65 -3.52 -18.43
C VAL A 388 -13.36 -2.28 -17.58
N HIS A 389 -13.82 -1.09 -18.02
CA HIS A 389 -13.66 0.19 -17.33
C HIS A 389 -12.20 0.54 -17.01
N TYR A 390 -11.25 0.08 -17.83
CA TYR A 390 -9.81 0.22 -17.64
C TYR A 390 -9.33 -0.34 -16.28
N ASP A 391 -10.08 -1.24 -15.65
CA ASP A 391 -9.69 -1.82 -14.36
C ASP A 391 -8.38 -2.62 -14.50
N HIS A 392 -7.39 -2.33 -13.65
CA HIS A 392 -6.03 -2.89 -13.73
C HIS A 392 -5.38 -2.83 -15.12
N PHE A 393 -5.70 -1.83 -15.96
CA PHE A 393 -5.15 -1.76 -17.32
C PHE A 393 -3.62 -1.59 -17.34
N ARG A 394 -3.02 -0.89 -16.35
CA ARG A 394 -1.55 -0.76 -16.26
C ARG A 394 -0.90 -2.11 -16.00
N THR A 395 -1.46 -2.89 -15.08
CA THR A 395 -1.06 -4.27 -14.83
C THR A 395 -1.16 -5.11 -16.10
N PHE A 396 -2.27 -5.01 -16.84
CA PHE A 396 -2.41 -5.72 -18.11
C PHE A 396 -1.34 -5.34 -19.14
N ILE A 397 -1.07 -4.04 -19.31
CA ILE A 397 -0.05 -3.52 -20.24
C ILE A 397 1.35 -3.96 -19.80
N ARG A 398 1.66 -3.92 -18.51
CA ARG A 398 2.90 -4.44 -17.93
C ARG A 398 3.05 -5.93 -18.21
N MET A 399 2.03 -6.74 -17.94
CA MET A 399 2.07 -8.18 -18.22
C MET A 399 2.28 -8.45 -19.72
N CYS A 400 1.61 -7.70 -20.60
CA CYS A 400 1.83 -7.80 -22.03
C CYS A 400 3.25 -7.39 -22.44
N ALA A 401 3.84 -6.37 -21.81
CA ALA A 401 5.23 -5.98 -22.05
C ALA A 401 6.19 -7.07 -21.58
N GLY A 402 6.01 -7.57 -20.36
CA GLY A 402 6.85 -8.60 -19.74
C GLY A 402 6.81 -9.93 -20.49
N TYR A 403 5.64 -10.34 -20.99
CA TYR A 403 5.46 -11.57 -21.77
C TYR A 403 5.56 -11.36 -23.29
N ASN A 404 6.02 -10.18 -23.71
CA ASN A 404 6.31 -9.85 -25.11
C ASN A 404 5.10 -9.96 -26.06
N THR A 405 3.89 -9.67 -25.55
CA THR A 405 2.63 -9.64 -26.31
C THR A 405 2.07 -8.22 -26.51
N LEU A 406 2.69 -7.19 -25.94
CA LEU A 406 2.21 -5.80 -26.00
C LEU A 406 2.05 -5.30 -27.44
N SER A 407 3.04 -5.54 -28.31
CA SER A 407 2.93 -5.12 -29.72
C SER A 407 1.73 -5.76 -30.41
N THR A 408 1.46 -7.04 -30.15
CA THR A 408 0.30 -7.75 -30.72
C THR A 408 -1.01 -7.17 -30.22
N PHE A 409 -1.09 -6.79 -28.95
CA PHE A 409 -2.28 -6.14 -28.40
C PHE A 409 -2.50 -4.76 -29.02
N LEU A 410 -1.47 -3.92 -29.05
CA LEU A 410 -1.54 -2.55 -29.59
C LEU A 410 -1.87 -2.53 -31.08
N GLN A 411 -1.43 -3.53 -31.86
CA GLN A 411 -1.75 -3.67 -33.29
C GLN A 411 -3.25 -3.88 -33.57
N THR A 412 -4.05 -4.20 -32.56
CA THR A 412 -5.51 -4.27 -32.73
C THR A 412 -6.19 -2.91 -32.74
N MET A 413 -5.47 -1.85 -32.32
CA MET A 413 -5.98 -0.49 -32.20
C MET A 413 -5.51 0.40 -33.34
N ASP A 414 -6.22 1.50 -33.57
CA ASP A 414 -5.74 2.58 -34.45
C ASP A 414 -4.67 3.43 -33.73
N GLU A 415 -3.78 4.10 -34.48
CA GLU A 415 -2.62 4.79 -33.91
C GLU A 415 -2.99 5.88 -32.89
N SER A 416 -4.14 6.54 -33.07
CA SER A 416 -4.65 7.53 -32.11
C SER A 416 -5.02 6.90 -30.77
N GLN A 417 -5.66 5.74 -30.77
CA GLN A 417 -6.07 5.01 -29.57
C GLN A 417 -4.87 4.39 -28.86
N LYS A 418 -3.92 3.83 -29.63
CA LYS A 418 -2.62 3.40 -29.09
C LYS A 418 -1.93 4.55 -28.36
N SER A 419 -1.85 5.72 -28.98
CA SER A 419 -1.21 6.90 -28.37
C SER A 419 -1.94 7.37 -27.12
N ALA A 420 -3.27 7.36 -27.12
CA ALA A 420 -4.09 7.72 -25.96
C ALA A 420 -3.86 6.75 -24.80
N LEU A 421 -3.96 5.44 -25.06
CA LEU A 421 -3.73 4.39 -24.06
C LEU A 421 -2.34 4.50 -23.44
N MET A 422 -1.30 4.67 -24.26
CA MET A 422 0.07 4.74 -23.77
C MET A 422 0.36 6.07 -23.04
N LYS A 423 -0.38 7.14 -23.36
CA LYS A 423 -0.35 8.38 -22.57
C LYS A 423 -1.00 8.18 -21.19
N ASP A 424 -2.16 7.55 -21.15
CA ASP A 424 -2.87 7.27 -19.90
C ASP A 424 -2.09 6.28 -19.02
N PHE A 425 -1.41 5.30 -19.64
CA PHE A 425 -0.53 4.35 -18.98
C PHE A 425 0.49 5.05 -18.05
N VAL A 426 1.04 6.19 -18.45
CA VAL A 426 2.02 6.95 -17.64
C VAL A 426 1.45 8.17 -16.94
N ALA A 427 0.15 8.44 -17.06
CA ALA A 427 -0.50 9.57 -16.40
C ALA A 427 -0.92 9.23 -14.96
N ASP A 428 -1.09 10.27 -14.14
CA ASP A 428 -1.71 10.21 -12.81
C ASP A 428 -1.04 9.29 -11.77
N LEU A 429 0.24 8.93 -11.97
CA LEU A 429 1.00 8.04 -11.08
C LEU A 429 1.26 8.67 -9.70
N GLU A 430 1.00 9.97 -9.54
CA GLU A 430 1.08 10.68 -8.26
C GLU A 430 -0.17 10.58 -7.40
N LYS A 431 -1.27 10.00 -7.89
CA LYS A 431 -2.50 9.84 -7.12
C LYS A 431 -2.35 8.75 -6.06
N GLY A 432 -3.27 8.71 -5.09
CA GLY A 432 -3.24 7.76 -3.98
C GLY A 432 -2.33 8.18 -2.81
N LYS A 433 -2.13 7.26 -1.87
CA LYS A 433 -1.25 7.47 -0.69
C LYS A 433 0.22 7.45 -1.09
N GLU A 434 1.09 7.96 -0.22
CA GLU A 434 2.54 8.04 -0.48
C GLU A 434 3.17 6.65 -0.72
N ASN A 435 2.73 5.63 0.02
CA ASN A 435 3.23 4.26 -0.13
C ASN A 435 2.56 3.43 -1.23
N GLU A 436 1.54 3.97 -1.92
CA GLU A 436 0.88 3.31 -3.05
C GLU A 436 1.68 3.57 -4.33
N LEU A 437 2.52 2.61 -4.72
CA LEU A 437 3.46 2.73 -5.85
C LEU A 437 3.23 1.73 -6.97
N GLU A 438 2.23 0.85 -6.84
CA GLU A 438 1.97 -0.25 -7.78
C GLU A 438 1.93 0.24 -9.22
N ASP A 439 1.10 1.25 -9.52
CA ASP A 439 1.01 1.83 -10.86
C ASP A 439 2.35 2.39 -11.39
N ALA A 440 3.15 3.02 -10.53
CA ALA A 440 4.44 3.59 -10.93
C ALA A 440 5.51 2.52 -11.17
N VAL A 441 5.50 1.47 -10.34
CA VAL A 441 6.32 0.27 -10.52
C VAL A 441 5.92 -0.45 -11.81
N ASP A 442 4.61 -0.58 -12.04
CA ASP A 442 4.09 -1.26 -13.23
C ASP A 442 4.58 -0.59 -14.51
N VAL A 443 4.56 0.74 -14.49
CA VAL A 443 5.10 1.58 -15.55
C VAL A 443 6.60 1.36 -15.68
N ALA A 444 7.39 1.54 -14.62
CA ALA A 444 8.85 1.36 -14.65
C ALA A 444 9.26 0.00 -15.23
N ASP A 445 8.52 -1.06 -14.87
CA ASP A 445 8.77 -2.42 -15.31
C ASP A 445 8.41 -2.66 -16.78
N ALA A 446 7.26 -2.14 -17.23
CA ALA A 446 6.88 -2.23 -18.63
C ALA A 446 7.96 -1.59 -19.53
N PHE A 447 8.54 -0.46 -19.12
CA PHE A 447 9.59 0.22 -19.87
C PHE A 447 10.84 -0.62 -20.10
N GLY A 448 11.30 -1.38 -19.10
CA GLY A 448 12.44 -2.30 -19.25
C GLY A 448 12.19 -3.42 -20.26
N SER A 449 10.94 -3.59 -20.71
CA SER A 449 10.51 -4.64 -21.63
C SER A 449 10.01 -4.12 -22.98
N ILE A 450 9.93 -2.81 -23.21
CA ILE A 450 9.54 -2.24 -24.50
C ILE A 450 10.76 -2.17 -25.43
N ALA A 451 10.74 -2.94 -26.52
CA ALA A 451 11.78 -2.92 -27.55
C ALA A 451 11.56 -1.85 -28.65
N ASP A 452 10.35 -1.32 -28.78
CA ASP A 452 10.02 -0.28 -29.76
C ASP A 452 10.54 1.09 -29.29
N SER A 453 11.60 1.58 -29.94
CA SER A 453 12.23 2.86 -29.62
C SER A 453 11.29 4.05 -29.81
N THR A 454 10.38 4.00 -30.79
CA THR A 454 9.41 5.07 -31.06
C THR A 454 8.43 5.18 -29.90
N LEU A 455 7.91 4.03 -29.44
CA LEU A 455 7.04 3.97 -28.28
C LEU A 455 7.77 4.41 -27.01
N SER A 456 9.03 3.96 -26.82
CA SER A 456 9.85 4.38 -25.68
C SER A 456 10.06 5.89 -25.63
N ASP A 457 10.36 6.54 -26.76
CA ASP A 457 10.56 7.99 -26.84
C ASP A 457 9.27 8.77 -26.57
N PHE A 458 8.14 8.30 -27.13
CA PHE A 458 6.83 8.87 -26.87
C PHE A 458 6.52 8.88 -25.37
N LEU A 459 6.69 7.73 -24.73
CA LEU A 459 6.41 7.54 -23.33
C LEU A 459 7.34 8.36 -22.41
N LEU A 460 8.63 8.48 -22.74
CA LEU A 460 9.57 9.36 -22.03
C LEU A 460 9.12 10.83 -22.08
N ASN A 461 8.63 11.29 -23.23
CA ASN A 461 8.09 12.65 -23.34
C ASN A 461 6.84 12.85 -22.47
N GLN A 462 5.96 11.85 -22.40
CA GLN A 462 4.79 11.91 -21.52
C GLN A 462 5.16 11.91 -20.03
N VAL A 463 6.20 11.17 -19.63
CA VAL A 463 6.72 11.21 -18.25
C VAL A 463 7.28 12.59 -17.91
N ARG A 464 8.03 13.23 -18.82
CA ARG A 464 8.51 14.61 -18.63
C ARG A 464 7.36 15.62 -18.50
N ALA A 465 6.34 15.51 -19.35
CA ALA A 465 5.17 16.38 -19.27
C ALA A 465 4.44 16.24 -17.93
N ASN A 466 4.32 15.01 -17.41
CA ASN A 466 3.71 14.77 -16.09
C ASN A 466 4.58 15.27 -14.93
N TYR A 467 5.90 15.18 -15.03
CA TYR A 467 6.82 15.79 -14.06
C TYR A 467 6.58 17.31 -13.95
N GLU A 468 6.57 18.00 -15.09
CA GLU A 468 6.34 19.46 -15.14
C GLU A 468 4.97 19.83 -14.58
N ARG A 469 3.92 19.09 -14.95
CA ARG A 469 2.57 19.25 -14.39
C ARG A 469 2.58 19.09 -12.86
N CYS A 470 3.20 18.04 -12.35
CA CYS A 470 3.29 17.76 -10.91
C CYS A 470 4.04 18.88 -10.16
N ALA A 471 5.11 19.41 -10.75
CA ALA A 471 5.84 20.54 -10.19
C ALA A 471 4.97 21.81 -10.12
N GLN A 472 4.16 22.09 -11.14
CA GLN A 472 3.24 23.23 -11.16
C GLN A 472 2.13 23.13 -10.10
N ILE A 473 1.55 21.93 -9.93
CA ILE A 473 0.53 21.69 -8.88
C ILE A 473 1.13 21.41 -7.50
N LYS A 474 2.45 21.48 -7.37
CA LYS A 474 3.22 21.22 -6.13
C LYS A 474 2.94 19.83 -5.53
N SER A 475 2.75 18.82 -6.37
CA SER A 475 2.64 17.42 -5.95
C SER A 475 4.03 16.88 -5.61
N LYS A 476 4.31 16.68 -4.31
CA LYS A 476 5.60 16.11 -3.84
C LYS A 476 5.82 14.70 -4.39
N LYS A 477 4.85 13.81 -4.19
CA LYS A 477 4.87 12.43 -4.73
C LYS A 477 5.12 12.43 -6.23
N GLY A 478 4.41 13.27 -6.98
CA GLY A 478 4.51 13.30 -8.44
C GLY A 478 5.87 13.76 -8.95
N VAL A 479 6.47 14.77 -8.32
CA VAL A 479 7.84 15.20 -8.67
C VAL A 479 8.84 14.07 -8.43
N ILE A 480 8.72 13.33 -7.33
CA ILE A 480 9.60 12.18 -7.05
C ILE A 480 9.36 11.07 -8.08
N VAL A 481 8.11 10.59 -8.21
CA VAL A 481 7.74 9.47 -9.11
C VAL A 481 8.17 9.74 -10.55
N TYR A 482 7.77 10.89 -11.11
CA TYR A 482 8.10 11.19 -12.50
C TYR A 482 9.57 11.56 -12.70
N GLY A 483 10.23 12.14 -11.69
CA GLY A 483 11.67 12.37 -11.71
C GLY A 483 12.44 11.06 -11.78
N LEU A 484 12.08 10.09 -10.92
CA LEU A 484 12.65 8.75 -10.92
C LEU A 484 12.44 8.04 -12.25
N LEU A 485 11.21 8.02 -12.78
CA LEU A 485 10.92 7.41 -14.09
C LEU A 485 11.76 8.06 -15.21
N ALA A 486 11.84 9.40 -15.23
CA ALA A 486 12.63 10.10 -16.23
C ALA A 486 14.13 9.76 -16.15
N THR A 487 14.69 9.67 -14.93
CA THR A 487 16.09 9.29 -14.71
C THR A 487 16.35 7.84 -15.12
N LEU A 488 15.47 6.91 -14.74
CA LEU A 488 15.58 5.51 -15.13
C LEU A 488 15.54 5.33 -16.65
N PHE A 489 14.68 6.06 -17.36
CA PHE A 489 14.57 5.95 -18.82
C PHE A 489 15.76 6.56 -19.56
N LYS A 490 16.26 7.72 -19.11
CA LYS A 490 17.49 8.29 -19.66
C LYS A 490 18.66 7.32 -19.47
N GLY A 491 18.69 6.64 -18.32
CA GLY A 491 19.63 5.58 -18.01
C GLY A 491 19.55 4.41 -18.98
N SER A 492 18.34 3.91 -19.27
CA SER A 492 18.13 2.73 -20.12
C SER A 492 18.46 2.98 -21.60
N GLN A 493 18.30 4.21 -22.10
CA GLN A 493 18.64 4.56 -23.49
C GLN A 493 20.15 4.68 -23.75
N GLY A 494 20.97 4.92 -22.73
CA GLY A 494 22.42 5.07 -22.85
C GLY A 494 23.21 3.76 -22.88
N GLY A 495 22.52 2.62 -22.81
CA GLY A 495 23.15 1.31 -22.67
C GLY A 495 23.88 1.13 -21.33
N ASP A 496 24.64 0.04 -21.22
CA ASP A 496 25.24 -0.40 -19.95
C ASP A 496 26.29 0.59 -19.39
N ASN A 497 26.72 1.58 -20.18
CA ASN A 497 27.69 2.62 -19.80
C ASN A 497 27.12 3.72 -18.88
N ASN A 498 25.79 3.86 -18.76
CA ASN A 498 25.14 4.93 -17.97
C ASN A 498 24.65 4.48 -16.59
N VAL A 499 24.84 3.23 -16.22
CA VAL A 499 24.31 2.64 -14.97
C VAL A 499 24.88 3.31 -13.72
N GLY A 500 26.17 3.69 -13.74
CA GLY A 500 26.82 4.42 -12.65
C GLY A 500 26.24 5.83 -12.47
N ASN A 501 25.86 6.50 -13.57
CA ASN A 501 25.28 7.84 -13.54
C ASN A 501 23.87 7.82 -12.93
N VAL A 502 23.05 6.81 -13.26
CA VAL A 502 21.71 6.62 -12.68
C VAL A 502 21.79 6.39 -11.17
N SER A 503 22.70 5.52 -10.72
CA SER A 503 22.86 5.26 -9.28
C SER A 503 23.29 6.50 -8.52
N ALA A 504 24.23 7.28 -9.08
CA ALA A 504 24.71 8.51 -8.45
C ALA A 504 23.64 9.62 -8.41
N GLU A 505 22.90 9.82 -9.51
CA GLU A 505 21.83 10.82 -9.61
C GLU A 505 20.67 10.50 -8.64
N LEU A 506 20.39 9.21 -8.43
CA LEU A 506 19.37 8.74 -7.50
C LEU A 506 19.89 8.54 -6.06
N ASN A 507 21.17 8.85 -5.80
CA ASN A 507 21.85 8.59 -4.53
C ASN A 507 21.62 7.15 -4.06
N LEU A 508 21.62 6.15 -4.95
CA LEU A 508 21.51 4.74 -4.62
C LEU A 508 22.89 4.13 -4.33
N PRO A 509 22.96 3.05 -3.52
CA PRO A 509 24.15 2.19 -3.52
C PRO A 509 24.40 1.69 -4.96
N PRO A 510 25.65 1.33 -5.32
CA PRO A 510 25.95 0.86 -6.67
C PRO A 510 25.04 -0.29 -7.10
N ILE A 511 24.13 -0.07 -8.06
CA ILE A 511 23.19 -1.11 -8.52
C ILE A 511 23.84 -2.12 -9.47
N SER A 512 24.98 -1.75 -10.06
CA SER A 512 25.80 -2.58 -10.95
C SER A 512 26.85 -3.41 -10.23
N LEU A 513 27.07 -3.20 -8.93
CA LEU A 513 28.20 -3.80 -8.22
C LEU A 513 27.77 -4.28 -6.83
N VAL A 514 28.09 -5.53 -6.50
CA VAL A 514 28.02 -6.01 -5.10
C VAL A 514 29.44 -6.17 -4.57
N PRO A 515 29.87 -5.36 -3.59
CA PRO A 515 31.19 -5.52 -3.01
C PRO A 515 31.36 -6.90 -2.37
N TYR A 516 32.47 -7.58 -2.63
CA TYR A 516 32.78 -8.88 -2.01
C TYR A 516 32.72 -8.82 -0.48
N LYS A 517 33.17 -7.69 0.09
CA LYS A 517 33.13 -7.44 1.54
C LYS A 517 31.73 -7.45 2.14
N SER A 518 30.68 -7.16 1.37
CA SER A 518 29.30 -7.23 1.86
C SER A 518 28.69 -8.64 1.75
N LEU A 519 29.43 -9.60 1.19
CA LEU A 519 29.00 -11.00 1.01
C LEU A 519 29.65 -11.96 2.01
N ILE A 520 30.71 -11.52 2.68
CA ILE A 520 31.43 -12.36 3.65
C ILE A 520 30.87 -12.17 5.06
N ASN A 521 30.87 -13.24 5.84
CA ASN A 521 30.70 -13.16 7.29
C ASN A 521 32.00 -12.70 7.99
N ASP A 522 31.98 -12.63 9.31
CA ASP A 522 33.13 -12.25 10.14
C ASP A 522 34.35 -13.18 10.00
N SER A 523 34.14 -14.41 9.51
CA SER A 523 35.20 -15.39 9.21
C SER A 523 35.71 -15.30 7.76
N GLY A 524 35.22 -14.36 6.96
CA GLY A 524 35.58 -14.21 5.55
C GLY A 524 34.93 -15.22 4.61
N ILE A 525 33.88 -15.93 5.05
CA ILE A 525 33.18 -16.97 4.28
C ILE A 525 31.94 -16.37 3.61
N VAL A 526 31.76 -16.65 2.32
CA VAL A 526 30.50 -16.41 1.62
C VAL A 526 29.60 -17.64 1.75
N TYR A 527 28.37 -17.44 2.23
CA TYR A 527 27.37 -18.49 2.34
C TYR A 527 26.29 -18.32 1.27
N GLU A 528 25.99 -19.41 0.58
CA GLU A 528 24.92 -19.49 -0.40
C GLU A 528 23.87 -20.52 0.03
N GLN A 529 22.60 -20.24 -0.25
CA GLN A 529 21.51 -21.20 -0.09
C GLN A 529 20.75 -21.33 -1.40
N ILE A 530 20.54 -22.56 -1.82
CA ILE A 530 19.89 -22.89 -3.09
C ILE A 530 18.68 -23.78 -2.80
N PHE A 531 17.55 -23.33 -3.33
CA PHE A 531 16.25 -23.98 -3.18
C PHE A 531 15.94 -24.85 -4.39
N PHE A 532 15.80 -26.15 -4.18
CA PHE A 532 15.28 -27.13 -5.15
C PHE A 532 13.98 -27.73 -4.65
N PHE A 533 13.18 -28.27 -5.57
CA PHE A 533 11.84 -28.78 -5.30
C PHE A 533 11.69 -30.22 -5.79
N GLY A 534 10.71 -30.93 -5.23
CA GLY A 534 10.51 -32.38 -5.38
C GLY A 534 9.92 -32.83 -6.71
N ASP A 535 9.55 -31.90 -7.58
CA ASP A 535 9.06 -32.14 -8.94
C ASP A 535 10.17 -32.61 -9.90
N ASP A 536 9.80 -33.01 -11.12
CA ASP A 536 10.75 -33.58 -12.08
C ASP A 536 11.74 -32.52 -12.63
N ASP A 537 11.30 -31.25 -12.74
CA ASP A 537 12.19 -30.15 -13.09
C ASP A 537 13.22 -29.89 -11.99
N GLY A 538 12.81 -29.83 -10.73
CA GLY A 538 13.66 -29.62 -9.56
C GLY A 538 14.69 -30.72 -9.37
N LYS A 539 14.32 -31.99 -9.56
CA LYS A 539 15.27 -33.12 -9.60
C LYS A 539 16.29 -33.00 -10.73
N THR A 540 15.83 -32.60 -11.91
CA THR A 540 16.68 -32.41 -13.10
C THR A 540 17.62 -31.21 -12.89
N ALA A 541 17.10 -30.11 -12.36
CA ALA A 541 17.83 -28.89 -12.02
C ALA A 541 18.90 -29.17 -10.97
N TYR A 542 18.58 -29.91 -9.90
CA TYR A 542 19.56 -30.33 -8.90
C TYR A 542 20.66 -31.19 -9.52
N THR A 543 20.30 -32.16 -10.36
CA THR A 543 21.28 -33.03 -11.05
C THR A 543 22.21 -32.21 -11.97
N GLY A 544 21.65 -31.28 -12.74
CA GLY A 544 22.39 -30.35 -13.58
C GLY A 544 23.31 -29.45 -12.75
N PHE A 545 22.80 -28.87 -11.67
CA PHE A 545 23.55 -28.04 -10.75
C PHE A 545 24.75 -28.77 -10.13
N MET A 546 24.55 -30.01 -9.67
CA MET A 546 25.62 -30.84 -9.08
C MET A 546 26.74 -31.16 -10.08
N SER A 547 26.50 -31.06 -11.39
CA SER A 547 27.54 -31.26 -12.41
C SER A 547 28.63 -30.18 -12.38
N ASN A 548 28.36 -29.00 -11.82
CA ASN A 548 29.31 -27.89 -11.73
C ASN A 548 30.47 -28.14 -10.74
N PHE A 549 30.35 -29.11 -9.83
CA PHE A 549 31.25 -29.28 -8.69
C PHE A 549 32.19 -30.49 -8.82
N LYS A 550 32.48 -30.92 -10.07
CA LYS A 550 33.33 -32.08 -10.38
C LYS A 550 34.77 -31.73 -10.75
N ASP A 551 35.17 -30.46 -10.68
CA ASP A 551 36.46 -29.95 -11.16
C ASP A 551 37.59 -29.97 -10.10
N GLY A 552 37.37 -30.61 -8.95
CA GLY A 552 38.34 -30.73 -7.85
C GLY A 552 38.47 -29.49 -6.96
N LYS A 553 37.78 -28.39 -7.29
CA LYS A 553 37.76 -27.17 -6.46
C LYS A 553 36.79 -27.23 -5.29
N TRP A 554 35.98 -28.28 -5.22
CA TRP A 554 34.88 -28.38 -4.27
C TRP A 554 34.90 -29.72 -3.54
N LYS A 555 34.57 -29.68 -2.26
CA LYS A 555 34.27 -30.84 -1.44
C LYS A 555 32.76 -30.90 -1.25
N VAL A 556 32.14 -31.98 -1.73
CA VAL A 556 30.70 -32.23 -1.60
C VAL A 556 30.46 -33.21 -0.46
N THR A 557 29.57 -32.85 0.47
CA THR A 557 29.12 -33.69 1.58
C THR A 557 27.61 -33.77 1.56
N ASN A 558 27.04 -34.98 1.59
CA ASN A 558 25.60 -35.18 1.60
C ASN A 558 25.10 -35.48 3.02
N ASP A 559 24.05 -34.78 3.42
CA ASP A 559 23.26 -35.07 4.62
C ASP A 559 21.93 -35.74 4.21
N LYS A 560 21.04 -35.99 5.17
CA LYS A 560 19.69 -36.51 4.94
C LYS A 560 18.81 -35.53 4.15
N TYR A 561 18.94 -34.22 4.39
CA TYR A 561 18.02 -33.21 3.84
C TYR A 561 18.68 -32.20 2.89
N TRP A 562 20.01 -32.06 2.91
CA TRP A 562 20.72 -31.13 2.02
C TRP A 562 22.09 -31.66 1.65
N THR A 563 22.69 -31.03 0.64
CA THR A 563 24.08 -31.17 0.28
C THR A 563 24.83 -29.91 0.66
N THR A 564 25.98 -30.08 1.32
CA THR A 564 26.93 -29.01 1.61
C THR A 564 28.09 -29.09 0.62
N ILE A 565 28.34 -28.00 -0.08
CA ILE A 565 29.40 -27.89 -1.09
C ILE A 565 30.36 -26.81 -0.61
N THR A 566 31.59 -27.20 -0.27
CA THR A 566 32.59 -26.31 0.32
C THR A 566 33.77 -26.17 -0.63
N SER A 567 34.17 -24.94 -0.94
CA SER A 567 35.37 -24.68 -1.72
C SER A 567 36.61 -25.25 -1.02
N THR A 568 37.52 -25.87 -1.76
CA THR A 568 38.80 -26.30 -1.20
C THR A 568 39.74 -25.11 -0.99
N PRO A 569 40.72 -25.18 -0.08
CA PRO A 569 41.69 -24.09 0.10
C PRO A 569 42.46 -23.73 -1.19
N ALA A 570 42.65 -24.68 -2.11
CA ALA A 570 43.30 -24.44 -3.40
C ALA A 570 42.39 -23.74 -4.43
N ALA A 571 41.08 -23.70 -4.20
CA ALA A 571 40.11 -23.08 -5.11
C ALA A 571 40.08 -21.55 -5.00
N GLY A 572 40.56 -20.98 -3.89
CA GLY A 572 40.58 -19.54 -3.65
C GLY A 572 39.97 -19.17 -2.30
N LYS A 573 39.13 -18.12 -2.30
CA LYS A 573 38.42 -17.67 -1.11
C LYS A 573 37.34 -18.67 -0.67
N PRO A 574 37.05 -18.76 0.64
CA PRO A 574 36.11 -19.75 1.15
C PRO A 574 34.66 -19.40 0.77
N VAL A 575 34.01 -20.36 0.11
CA VAL A 575 32.59 -20.35 -0.26
C VAL A 575 31.95 -21.64 0.22
N VAL A 576 30.77 -21.53 0.84
CA VAL A 576 29.99 -22.68 1.31
C VAL A 576 28.56 -22.56 0.78
N ILE A 577 28.15 -23.55 0.00
CA ILE A 577 26.83 -23.63 -0.61
C ILE A 577 26.02 -24.71 0.10
N TYR A 578 24.80 -24.36 0.51
CA TYR A 578 23.81 -25.30 1.02
C TYR A 578 22.69 -25.44 -0.01
N ALA A 579 22.54 -26.65 -0.57
CA ALA A 579 21.47 -26.97 -1.49
C ALA A 579 20.56 -28.03 -0.85
N ASN A 580 19.29 -27.71 -0.63
CA ASN A 580 18.36 -28.75 -0.14
C ASN A 580 18.20 -29.85 -1.19
N LEU A 581 17.97 -31.08 -0.74
CA LEU A 581 17.69 -32.18 -1.64
C LEU A 581 16.27 -32.03 -2.22
N PRO A 582 16.05 -32.29 -3.52
CA PRO A 582 14.73 -32.31 -4.16
C PRO A 582 13.99 -33.60 -3.80
N ILE A 583 13.69 -33.80 -2.51
CA ILE A 583 12.92 -34.94 -2.02
C ILE A 583 11.51 -34.86 -2.63
N PRO A 584 10.90 -35.96 -3.10
CA PRO A 584 9.56 -35.91 -3.68
C PRO A 584 8.55 -35.17 -2.78
N GLU A 585 7.75 -34.31 -3.39
CA GLU A 585 6.75 -33.49 -2.69
C GLU A 585 5.80 -34.36 -1.84
N PRO A 586 5.44 -33.93 -0.61
CA PRO A 586 5.79 -32.66 0.03
C PRO A 586 7.10 -32.69 0.85
N GLY A 587 7.96 -33.71 0.68
CA GLY A 587 9.15 -33.91 1.51
C GLY A 587 10.29 -32.92 1.27
N ASP A 588 10.28 -32.21 0.14
CA ASP A 588 11.18 -31.10 -0.16
C ASP A 588 10.99 -29.91 0.77
N GLU A 589 9.74 -29.58 1.14
CA GLU A 589 9.48 -28.52 2.13
C GLU A 589 10.09 -28.86 3.49
N GLU A 590 9.97 -30.13 3.94
CA GLU A 590 10.65 -30.60 5.16
C GLU A 590 12.17 -30.42 5.04
N ALA A 591 12.75 -30.74 3.88
CA ALA A 591 14.18 -30.58 3.64
C ALA A 591 14.62 -29.11 3.75
N GLN A 592 13.84 -28.18 3.20
CA GLN A 592 14.09 -26.74 3.29
C GLN A 592 14.00 -26.23 4.73
N ASP A 593 12.97 -26.66 5.48
CA ASP A 593 12.78 -26.25 6.87
C ASP A 593 13.88 -26.79 7.78
N LYS A 594 14.31 -28.03 7.56
CA LYS A 594 15.43 -28.63 8.30
C LYS A 594 16.74 -27.92 8.01
N LEU A 595 16.97 -27.51 6.76
CA LEU A 595 18.13 -26.70 6.42
C LEU A 595 18.05 -25.30 7.09
N ALA A 596 16.90 -24.64 7.05
CA ALA A 596 16.71 -23.35 7.71
C ALA A 596 16.98 -23.43 9.23
N GLN A 597 16.46 -24.47 9.90
CA GLN A 597 16.74 -24.76 11.31
C GLN A 597 18.25 -24.98 11.56
N TYR A 598 18.92 -25.73 10.68
CA TYR A 598 20.36 -25.99 10.78
C TYR A 598 21.20 -24.70 10.67
N LEU A 599 20.88 -23.84 9.70
CA LEU A 599 21.57 -22.57 9.46
C LEU A 599 21.37 -21.61 10.64
N SER A 600 20.12 -21.44 11.09
CA SER A 600 19.78 -20.60 12.23
C SER A 600 20.47 -21.06 13.52
N ALA A 601 20.48 -22.37 13.81
CA ALA A 601 21.13 -22.91 15.00
C ALA A 601 22.66 -22.73 15.02
N ARG A 602 23.27 -22.38 13.88
CA ARG A 602 24.72 -22.16 13.72
C ARG A 602 25.07 -20.71 13.40
N ASP A 603 24.10 -19.80 13.45
CA ASP A 603 24.28 -18.40 13.11
C ASP A 603 24.87 -18.21 11.70
N ILE A 604 24.42 -19.05 10.76
CA ILE A 604 24.82 -18.98 9.36
C ILE A 604 23.78 -18.16 8.60
N HIS A 605 24.23 -17.05 8.02
CA HIS A 605 23.39 -16.11 7.26
C HIS A 605 23.83 -16.10 5.79
N PRO A 606 23.14 -16.85 4.90
CA PRO A 606 23.43 -16.80 3.48
C PRO A 606 23.27 -15.39 2.92
N THR A 607 24.26 -14.92 2.16
CA THR A 607 24.19 -13.63 1.45
C THR A 607 23.77 -13.79 -0.01
N VAL A 608 23.78 -15.03 -0.52
CA VAL A 608 23.33 -15.39 -1.86
C VAL A 608 22.20 -16.41 -1.76
N ILE A 609 21.06 -16.11 -2.36
CA ILE A 609 19.90 -16.99 -2.46
C ILE A 609 19.62 -17.30 -3.92
N ILE A 610 19.41 -18.58 -4.23
CA ILE A 610 19.08 -19.03 -5.59
C ILE A 610 17.83 -19.90 -5.53
N HIS A 611 16.78 -19.47 -6.21
CA HIS A 611 15.55 -20.22 -6.39
C HIS A 611 15.61 -21.03 -7.70
N ARG A 612 15.54 -22.36 -7.59
CA ARG A 612 15.52 -23.32 -8.70
C ARG A 612 14.28 -24.21 -8.63
N GLY A 613 13.14 -23.57 -8.75
CA GLY A 613 11.85 -24.23 -8.93
C GLY A 613 10.99 -23.49 -9.94
N HIS A 614 9.77 -23.95 -10.08
CA HIS A 614 8.72 -23.22 -10.76
C HIS A 614 8.21 -22.02 -9.94
N SER A 615 7.51 -21.10 -10.60
CA SER A 615 7.03 -19.85 -10.01
C SER A 615 6.12 -20.04 -8.79
N TYR A 616 5.38 -21.15 -8.71
CA TYR A 616 4.50 -21.45 -7.59
C TYR A 616 5.23 -21.80 -6.30
N HIS A 617 6.50 -22.18 -6.40
CA HIS A 617 7.34 -22.44 -5.23
C HIS A 617 8.02 -21.17 -4.71
N LEU A 618 7.95 -20.07 -5.45
CA LEU A 618 8.62 -18.82 -5.09
C LEU A 618 8.21 -18.28 -3.71
N PRO A 619 6.92 -18.29 -3.30
CA PRO A 619 6.52 -17.86 -1.95
C PRO A 619 7.27 -18.63 -0.84
N LEU A 620 7.43 -19.95 -0.98
CA LEU A 620 8.16 -20.79 -0.01
C LEU A 620 9.64 -20.41 0.13
N THR A 621 10.22 -19.82 -0.92
CA THR A 621 11.59 -19.29 -0.89
C THR A 621 11.63 -17.90 -0.28
N ILE A 622 10.70 -17.01 -0.65
CA ILE A 622 10.62 -15.64 -0.13
C ILE A 622 10.42 -15.64 1.39
N ASP A 623 9.58 -16.54 1.93
CA ASP A 623 9.34 -16.68 3.37
C ASP A 623 10.60 -17.05 4.17
N LYS A 624 11.63 -17.57 3.48
CA LYS A 624 12.92 -17.97 4.07
C LYS A 624 14.02 -16.94 3.82
N MET A 625 13.70 -15.79 3.21
CA MET A 625 14.64 -14.71 2.97
C MET A 625 14.83 -13.81 4.21
N ALA A 626 15.98 -13.16 4.27
CA ALA A 626 16.41 -12.30 5.36
C ALA A 626 17.09 -11.01 4.84
N PRO A 627 17.19 -9.93 5.64
CA PRO A 627 17.80 -8.66 5.24
C PRO A 627 19.27 -8.76 4.76
N GLU A 628 19.96 -9.83 5.17
CA GLU A 628 21.35 -10.14 4.84
C GLU A 628 21.50 -10.63 3.39
N ASN A 629 20.45 -11.13 2.74
CA ASN A 629 20.54 -11.60 1.37
C ASN A 629 20.83 -10.43 0.42
N LYS A 630 22.00 -10.44 -0.24
CA LYS A 630 22.47 -9.38 -1.14
C LYS A 630 22.36 -9.76 -2.61
N ILE A 631 22.40 -11.05 -2.94
CA ILE A 631 22.20 -11.55 -4.31
C ILE A 631 21.06 -12.55 -4.29
N VAL A 632 20.05 -12.30 -5.12
CA VAL A 632 18.85 -13.13 -5.20
C VAL A 632 18.62 -13.49 -6.66
N MET A 633 18.70 -14.78 -6.98
CA MET A 633 18.46 -15.28 -8.33
C MET A 633 17.15 -16.06 -8.37
N LEU A 634 16.17 -15.51 -9.07
CA LEU A 634 14.86 -16.11 -9.27
C LEU A 634 14.84 -16.78 -10.64
N GLY A 635 15.23 -18.06 -10.67
CA GLY A 635 15.33 -18.86 -11.89
C GLY A 635 13.99 -19.38 -12.44
N SER A 636 12.87 -18.89 -11.91
CA SER A 636 11.50 -19.31 -12.20
C SER A 636 10.71 -18.21 -12.91
N CYS A 637 9.63 -18.58 -13.63
CA CYS A 637 8.63 -17.62 -14.12
C CYS A 637 8.15 -16.70 -12.97
N GLY A 638 7.70 -15.47 -13.24
CA GLY A 638 7.02 -14.65 -12.22
C GLY A 638 7.88 -14.06 -11.09
N GLY A 639 9.17 -14.38 -10.99
CA GLY A 639 10.10 -13.72 -10.05
C GLY A 639 10.19 -12.20 -10.27
N TYR A 640 9.97 -11.77 -11.51
CA TYR A 640 9.90 -10.36 -11.90
C TYR A 640 8.67 -9.61 -11.35
N HIS A 641 7.61 -10.30 -10.93
CA HIS A 641 6.40 -9.67 -10.38
C HIS A 641 6.41 -9.57 -8.85
N ASN A 642 7.33 -10.29 -8.20
CA ASN A 642 7.46 -10.34 -6.75
C ASN A 642 8.58 -9.43 -6.22
N LEU A 643 9.01 -8.44 -7.01
CA LEU A 643 10.15 -7.58 -6.66
C LEU A 643 9.91 -6.78 -5.39
N ALA A 644 8.71 -6.23 -5.22
CA ALA A 644 8.35 -5.50 -4.00
C ALA A 644 8.45 -6.42 -2.77
N THR A 645 7.86 -7.60 -2.83
CA THR A 645 7.88 -8.60 -1.75
C THR A 645 9.30 -9.05 -1.40
N VAL A 646 10.15 -9.27 -2.42
CA VAL A 646 11.57 -9.60 -2.23
C VAL A 646 12.30 -8.44 -1.55
N LEU A 647 12.06 -7.20 -1.96
CA LEU A 647 12.68 -6.00 -1.38
C LEU A 647 12.14 -5.65 0.01
N ASP A 648 10.97 -6.15 0.39
CA ASP A 648 10.44 -6.04 1.76
C ASP A 648 11.23 -6.92 2.73
N HIS A 649 11.64 -8.12 2.29
CA HIS A 649 12.47 -9.04 3.08
C HIS A 649 13.96 -8.66 3.00
N SER A 650 14.43 -8.26 1.82
CA SER A 650 15.85 -7.98 1.55
C SER A 650 16.01 -6.64 0.80
N PRO A 651 15.96 -5.49 1.49
CA PRO A 651 15.94 -4.15 0.87
C PRO A 651 17.15 -3.84 -0.03
N GLU A 652 18.28 -4.47 0.25
CA GLU A 652 19.53 -4.27 -0.50
C GLU A 652 19.77 -5.34 -1.57
N ALA A 653 18.84 -6.28 -1.79
CA ALA A 653 19.04 -7.40 -2.71
C ALA A 653 19.22 -6.96 -4.18
N HIS A 654 20.22 -7.54 -4.84
CA HIS A 654 20.39 -7.49 -6.29
C HIS A 654 19.67 -8.69 -6.90
N ILE A 655 18.60 -8.42 -7.65
CA ILE A 655 17.66 -9.44 -8.11
C ILE A 655 17.92 -9.77 -9.59
N ILE A 656 18.29 -11.02 -9.87
CA ILE A 656 18.26 -11.61 -11.21
C ILE A 656 16.91 -12.29 -11.37
N SER A 657 16.18 -11.97 -12.43
CA SER A 657 14.85 -12.56 -12.70
C SER A 657 14.70 -12.90 -14.18
N SER A 658 13.82 -13.86 -14.53
CA SER A 658 13.42 -14.11 -15.92
C SER A 658 12.03 -13.53 -16.23
N LYS A 659 11.85 -13.04 -17.46
CA LYS A 659 10.58 -12.57 -18.02
C LYS A 659 9.63 -13.73 -18.33
N GLN A 660 10.19 -14.86 -18.75
CA GLN A 660 9.48 -16.09 -19.08
C GLN A 660 10.03 -17.27 -18.27
N THR A 661 9.83 -18.49 -18.76
CA THR A 661 10.39 -19.71 -18.17
C THR A 661 11.91 -19.67 -18.14
N GLY A 662 12.47 -19.71 -16.92
CA GLY A 662 13.89 -19.89 -16.73
C GLY A 662 14.35 -21.23 -17.31
N SER A 663 15.52 -21.24 -17.92
CA SER A 663 16.10 -22.44 -18.52
C SER A 663 17.36 -22.87 -17.78
N MET A 664 17.47 -24.16 -17.47
CA MET A 664 18.67 -24.76 -16.87
C MET A 664 19.93 -24.42 -17.67
N SER A 665 19.89 -24.47 -19.01
CA SER A 665 21.03 -24.15 -19.87
C SER A 665 21.53 -22.71 -19.75
N VAL A 666 20.69 -21.82 -19.21
CA VAL A 666 21.01 -20.42 -18.92
C VAL A 666 21.34 -20.19 -17.44
N ASN A 667 20.58 -20.80 -16.54
CA ASN A 667 20.78 -20.70 -15.10
C ASN A 667 22.17 -21.19 -14.69
N GLU A 668 22.61 -22.36 -15.17
CA GLU A 668 23.90 -22.93 -14.75
C GLU A 668 25.10 -22.04 -15.11
N PRO A 669 25.23 -21.49 -16.33
CA PRO A 669 26.29 -20.52 -16.62
C PRO A 669 26.29 -19.27 -15.74
N ILE A 670 25.11 -18.74 -15.37
CA ILE A 670 25.01 -17.56 -14.48
C ILE A 670 25.53 -17.92 -13.09
N ILE A 671 25.06 -19.04 -12.52
CA ILE A 671 25.48 -19.52 -11.19
C ILE A 671 26.98 -19.78 -11.17
N LYS A 672 27.51 -20.40 -12.23
CA LYS A 672 28.95 -20.66 -12.38
C LYS A 672 29.77 -19.36 -12.46
N ALA A 673 29.26 -18.34 -13.13
CA ALA A 673 29.92 -17.03 -13.23
C ALA A 673 29.99 -16.35 -11.85
N ILE A 674 28.89 -16.38 -11.08
CA ILE A 674 28.85 -15.87 -9.69
C ILE A 674 29.89 -16.61 -8.84
N ASN A 675 29.85 -17.94 -8.80
CA ASN A 675 30.78 -18.78 -8.05
C ASN A 675 32.25 -18.49 -8.41
N THR A 676 32.54 -18.27 -9.68
CA THR A 676 33.90 -17.96 -10.15
C THR A 676 34.41 -16.64 -9.57
N GLN A 677 33.57 -15.61 -9.51
CA GLN A 677 33.94 -14.32 -8.89
C GLN A 677 34.12 -14.45 -7.38
N LEU A 678 33.24 -15.18 -6.71
CA LEU A 678 33.30 -15.39 -5.26
C LEU A 678 34.56 -16.14 -4.83
N LEU A 679 34.94 -17.21 -5.55
CA LEU A 679 36.20 -17.92 -5.32
C LEU A 679 37.42 -17.02 -5.56
N GLY A 680 37.33 -16.08 -6.50
CA GLY A 680 38.36 -15.08 -6.75
C GLY A 680 38.49 -14.03 -5.64
N GLY A 681 37.47 -13.88 -4.79
CA GLY A 681 37.38 -12.75 -3.85
C GLY A 681 37.09 -11.42 -4.53
N ASN A 682 36.50 -11.45 -5.71
CA ASN A 682 36.21 -10.27 -6.51
C ASN A 682 34.80 -9.75 -6.20
N ASP A 683 34.61 -8.44 -6.39
CA ASP A 683 33.28 -7.85 -6.41
C ASP A 683 32.44 -8.43 -7.57
N ILE A 684 31.13 -8.51 -7.39
CA ILE A 684 30.22 -8.92 -8.46
C ILE A 684 29.85 -7.69 -9.29
N ASP A 685 30.57 -7.48 -10.40
CA ASP A 685 30.22 -6.50 -11.42
C ASP A 685 29.20 -7.11 -12.39
N TRP A 686 27.95 -6.69 -12.25
CA TRP A 686 26.85 -7.19 -13.08
C TRP A 686 27.01 -6.83 -14.54
N VAL A 687 27.56 -5.66 -14.88
CA VAL A 687 27.72 -5.21 -16.26
C VAL A 687 28.77 -6.05 -16.97
N ALA A 688 29.95 -6.21 -16.35
CA ALA A 688 31.03 -7.02 -16.89
C ALA A 688 30.63 -8.50 -17.00
N MET A 689 29.95 -9.02 -15.96
CA MET A 689 29.49 -10.41 -15.95
C MET A 689 28.43 -10.66 -17.03
N TRP A 690 27.44 -9.79 -17.19
CA TRP A 690 26.40 -9.97 -18.22
C TRP A 690 26.95 -9.82 -19.63
N THR A 691 27.93 -8.95 -19.83
CA THR A 691 28.64 -8.81 -21.12
C THR A 691 29.34 -10.13 -21.48
N SER A 692 30.01 -10.74 -20.52
CA SER A 692 30.70 -12.03 -20.70
C SER A 692 29.71 -13.17 -20.97
N LEU A 693 28.60 -13.21 -20.23
CA LEU A 693 27.52 -14.18 -20.46
C LEU A 693 26.88 -14.01 -21.83
N ARG A 694 26.66 -12.77 -22.28
CA ARG A 694 26.14 -12.47 -23.62
C ARG A 694 27.06 -13.03 -24.71
N LEU A 695 28.36 -12.75 -24.64
CA LEU A 695 29.35 -13.29 -25.59
C LEU A 695 29.34 -14.82 -25.59
N TYR A 696 29.18 -15.45 -24.43
CA TYR A 696 29.04 -16.89 -24.32
C TYR A 696 27.78 -17.43 -25.01
N PHE A 697 26.61 -16.84 -24.76
CA PHE A 697 25.34 -17.30 -25.36
C PHE A 697 25.18 -16.92 -26.83
N ASP A 698 25.89 -15.89 -27.33
CA ASP A 698 25.92 -15.57 -28.76
C ASP A 698 26.49 -16.73 -29.61
N THR A 699 27.32 -17.58 -29.01
CA THR A 699 27.82 -18.82 -29.64
C THR A 699 26.86 -20.01 -29.56
N LYS A 700 25.70 -19.84 -28.90
CA LYS A 700 24.71 -20.90 -28.62
C LYS A 700 23.30 -20.47 -29.05
N PRO A 701 22.94 -20.65 -30.33
CA PRO A 701 21.68 -20.15 -30.88
C PRO A 701 20.43 -20.60 -30.10
N ALA A 702 20.39 -21.84 -29.61
CA ALA A 702 19.25 -22.39 -28.86
C ALA A 702 19.05 -21.79 -27.45
N ASP A 703 20.10 -21.20 -26.88
CA ASP A 703 20.08 -20.60 -25.53
C ASP A 703 20.11 -19.08 -25.57
N LYS A 704 20.50 -18.48 -26.71
CA LYS A 704 20.57 -17.03 -26.91
C LYS A 704 19.24 -16.34 -26.62
N ASP A 705 18.16 -16.84 -27.22
CA ASP A 705 16.83 -16.25 -27.06
C ASP A 705 16.36 -16.41 -25.61
N LYS A 706 16.59 -17.58 -25.00
CA LYS A 706 16.26 -17.84 -23.58
C LYS A 706 17.05 -16.96 -22.62
N PHE A 707 18.31 -16.65 -22.91
CA PHE A 707 19.11 -15.73 -22.10
C PHE A 707 18.61 -14.30 -22.20
N SER A 708 18.07 -13.90 -23.35
CA SER A 708 17.51 -12.55 -23.52
C SER A 708 16.30 -12.27 -22.63
N ASP A 709 15.62 -13.31 -22.13
CA ASP A 709 14.54 -13.21 -21.15
C ASP A 709 15.04 -12.93 -19.73
N TYR A 710 16.34 -13.11 -19.43
CA TYR A 710 16.87 -12.81 -18.10
C TYR A 710 17.20 -11.33 -17.95
N VAL A 711 16.66 -10.74 -16.88
CA VAL A 711 16.87 -9.36 -16.48
C VAL A 711 17.93 -9.34 -15.37
N PRO A 712 19.14 -8.78 -15.63
CA PRO A 712 20.13 -8.59 -14.59
C PRO A 712 19.74 -7.47 -13.62
N PRO A 713 20.33 -7.42 -12.41
CA PRO A 713 19.93 -6.47 -11.37
C PRO A 713 19.93 -5.00 -11.80
N TYR A 714 20.93 -4.61 -12.60
CA TYR A 714 21.07 -3.23 -13.09
C TYR A 714 20.10 -2.85 -14.22
N LYS A 715 19.37 -3.81 -14.78
CA LYS A 715 18.29 -3.59 -15.77
C LYS A 715 16.90 -3.80 -15.18
N ASN A 716 16.81 -4.13 -13.90
CA ASN A 716 15.54 -4.35 -13.22
C ASN A 716 14.95 -3.02 -12.72
N LEU A 717 14.27 -2.29 -13.63
CA LEU A 717 13.85 -0.91 -13.39
C LEU A 717 12.82 -0.77 -12.26
N GLY A 718 11.89 -1.71 -12.07
CA GLY A 718 10.95 -1.67 -10.94
C GLY A 718 11.65 -1.86 -9.60
N ALA A 719 12.61 -2.79 -9.50
CA ALA A 719 13.40 -2.95 -8.27
C ALA A 719 14.23 -1.70 -7.95
N ILE A 720 14.85 -1.10 -8.97
CA ILE A 720 15.62 0.15 -8.81
C ILE A 720 14.68 1.31 -8.40
N PHE A 721 13.50 1.40 -9.01
CA PHE A 721 12.49 2.41 -8.70
C PHE A 721 12.04 2.32 -7.24
N ILE A 722 11.68 1.12 -6.75
CA ILE A 722 11.24 0.91 -5.37
C ILE A 722 12.33 1.32 -4.38
N LYS A 723 13.59 0.91 -4.62
CA LYS A 723 14.72 1.29 -3.77
C LYS A 723 14.95 2.81 -3.75
N ALA A 724 14.91 3.45 -4.93
CA ALA A 724 15.13 4.89 -5.06
C ALA A 724 14.04 5.69 -4.35
N TYR A 725 12.78 5.30 -4.58
CA TYR A 725 11.64 5.96 -3.97
C TYR A 725 11.68 5.86 -2.44
N ARG A 726 11.85 4.65 -1.88
CA ARG A 726 11.94 4.43 -0.43
C ARG A 726 13.04 5.29 0.20
N ARG A 727 14.20 5.40 -0.46
CA ARG A 727 15.32 6.20 0.03
C ARG A 727 15.02 7.70 0.01
N ILE A 728 14.47 8.22 -1.09
CA ILE A 728 14.13 9.63 -1.23
C ILE A 728 13.03 10.03 -0.24
N SER A 729 11.96 9.22 -0.14
CA SER A 729 10.85 9.48 0.77
C SER A 729 11.31 9.50 2.23
N ASN A 730 12.11 8.51 2.67
CA ASN A 730 12.68 8.48 4.02
C ASN A 730 13.64 9.64 4.32
N SER A 731 14.25 10.24 3.29
CA SER A 731 15.14 11.40 3.44
C SER A 731 14.41 12.74 3.49
N THR A 732 13.19 12.80 2.95
CA THR A 732 12.35 14.01 2.87
C THR A 732 11.47 14.18 4.12
N GLU A 733 11.31 13.12 4.91
CA GLU A 733 10.65 13.12 6.23
C GLU A 733 11.59 13.53 7.38
N ARG A 734 12.88 13.77 7.09
CA ARG A 734 13.87 14.35 8.01
C ARG A 734 14.04 15.84 7.74
#